data_AF-A0A7V4IIQ6-F1
#
_entry.id   AF-A0A7V4IIQ6-F1
#
_cell.length_a   1.000
_cell.length_b   1.000
_cell.length_c   1.000
_cell.angle_alpha   90.00
_cell.angle_beta   90.00
_cell.angle_gamma   90.00
#
_symmetry.space_group_name_H-M   'P 1'
#
loop_
_entity.id
_entity.type
_entity.pdbx_description
1 polymer ?
#
loop_
_entity_poly.entity_id
_entity_poly.type
_entity_poly.pdbx_seq_one_letter_code
_entity_poly.pdbx_strand_id
1 'polypeptide(L)'
;MDIQGATAPISITGPGPLTLGSAGLNLATTGVNFTNAASLVIGADQTWTLGTGRVARLLTGGFTLAGGTTLTLAGSGTLTNSQAFAAGSAGALVVNGPLLVLDSSGANRSGPTTLSSGTIAILNNTAPLGTGPLFLNGGRIGSASGTGRILTNATAIGGNVAFGGSPLGSGTMTFSNTVNLSGGDRELNVVVATTFGGGLTNGTITKTGANEINIASNSLFSGPLTINQGKIGVSHVNGLGGTPDVTIAAAGTFSVGGGFVGGEAVIGNLSGSGIVDTAFNTPVGTRTLRVTQTTDATFSGRLMDASGSRVLALNKDGAATLTLTANNHTYTGPTTITAGTLKIGGAGLLGPLSYAGAITNNATLEFATSASQTLASALVGTGTLLKSGSGTLTLTGDGSGYTGTISVTGGRLLLNGSLAAGVTVGAGGTLGGATGTSTSNLMMAANSTLALDGGGTTTATTFDGVTLANPTYVEFSSSPVDTTVYDVVTYGTGGLTGFVNLVPLVRGTLTNDTANNKVLLTAGAPGVRTWNTGNGTWNRFGTLLNWAEGDQKYYQGDTVFFGDRGADVTVTLEGSLTPGGSVVTVSNTANAYTFTGTGTITGGVGLEKANAGTLILANDNTYSGATTISGGVLRVGNGGTNGTLGSGAVANDATLVFNRSDAASFPNVVSGTGTLVKEGTNTLTLTGTLGSFNGGDVVVNAGTLQVGGTETSMPVFSQLVPRTVTVNTNGTLEFIYRNAFGTIPSTPTTTVVVNGGTVRSSSGLSGAVTILQDPTLLNGATVEATKDFSVFGTYQLQGTVTVGGTIPSAITTAGGLVTVGNGLNNLGITTFDVADVSGNAAPDLTIAAVIRNSGNNGANVGGLTKTGAGTLRLTATNTYTGATTVQDGTLRVDGVLAAASAVTVNTGATLAGTGAIFGALTIESGGTLAVGPGIGTLTVTNALTFQANATNAVDINAATSQADLVTGFASATFDGHLVVNNVAGVLAAGQNYQLFSAGGTGSFASITPATPGPGLNWSFDAASGVLSVTGSVATYPTNITATVSGGNLQLTWPATHLGWQLQVQTNTLAVGINTNWTAWPGSTTTNAVNVPINAANPAVFLRLVYPPQP
;
A
#
# COMPACT_ATOMS: atom_id res chain seq x y z
N MET A 1 44.66 -17.01 28.63
CA MET A 1 45.39 -15.85 28.07
C MET A 1 44.37 -14.75 27.87
N ASP A 2 44.55 -13.59 28.51
CA ASP A 2 43.58 -12.49 28.46
C ASP A 2 44.22 -11.30 27.74
N ILE A 3 43.78 -11.03 26.50
CA ILE A 3 44.35 -9.97 25.67
C ILE A 3 43.35 -8.83 25.64
N GLN A 4 43.50 -7.88 26.58
CA GLN A 4 42.65 -6.69 26.70
C GLN A 4 43.42 -5.40 26.34
N GLY A 5 42.71 -4.38 25.80
CA GLY A 5 43.22 -3.01 25.70
C GLY A 5 44.22 -2.68 24.56
N ALA A 6 44.60 -3.65 23.72
CA ALA A 6 45.46 -3.38 22.56
C ALA A 6 44.73 -2.64 21.43
N THR A 7 45.35 -1.55 20.95
CA THR A 7 44.87 -0.69 19.85
C THR A 7 45.39 -1.11 18.47
N ALA A 8 46.29 -2.11 18.40
CA ALA A 8 46.89 -2.64 17.18
C ALA A 8 46.75 -4.18 17.10
N PRO A 9 46.78 -4.78 15.88
CA PRO A 9 46.76 -6.23 15.70
C PRO A 9 47.92 -6.92 16.45
N ILE A 10 47.62 -8.04 17.10
CA ILE A 10 48.62 -8.84 17.85
C ILE A 10 48.89 -10.13 17.08
N SER A 11 50.14 -10.35 16.68
CA SER A 11 50.59 -11.62 16.10
C SER A 11 51.29 -12.46 17.16
N ILE A 12 50.79 -13.68 17.41
CA ILE A 12 51.42 -14.65 18.30
C ILE A 12 52.25 -15.61 17.45
N THR A 13 53.57 -15.59 17.61
CA THR A 13 54.55 -16.39 16.85
C THR A 13 55.43 -17.26 17.75
N GLY A 14 55.76 -18.47 17.31
CA GLY A 14 56.72 -19.35 18.00
C GLY A 14 57.17 -20.55 17.14
N PRO A 15 58.33 -21.17 17.44
CA PRO A 15 58.88 -22.28 16.66
C PRO A 15 58.35 -23.68 17.03
N GLY A 16 57.61 -23.81 18.15
CA GLY A 16 57.07 -25.08 18.65
C GLY A 16 55.54 -25.08 18.79
N PRO A 17 54.90 -26.25 19.02
CA PRO A 17 53.46 -26.34 19.21
C PRO A 17 53.02 -25.49 20.40
N LEU A 18 52.02 -24.64 20.19
CA LEU A 18 51.40 -23.84 21.25
C LEU A 18 50.18 -24.60 21.78
N THR A 19 50.23 -25.06 23.03
CA THR A 19 49.09 -25.70 23.69
C THR A 19 48.40 -24.71 24.61
N LEU A 20 47.11 -24.47 24.42
CA LEU A 20 46.31 -23.66 25.33
C LEU A 20 45.75 -24.53 26.47
N GLY A 21 46.01 -24.11 27.71
CA GLY A 21 45.47 -24.74 28.93
C GLY A 21 44.04 -24.30 29.28
N SER A 22 43.49 -24.80 30.38
CA SER A 22 42.07 -24.70 30.75
C SER A 22 41.49 -23.29 30.96
N ALA A 23 42.32 -22.25 31.11
CA ALA A 23 41.88 -20.91 31.53
C ALA A 23 41.18 -20.03 30.46
N GLY A 24 40.95 -20.51 29.23
CA GLY A 24 40.27 -19.72 28.19
C GLY A 24 41.18 -18.73 27.45
N LEU A 25 40.73 -18.31 26.26
CA LEU A 25 41.31 -17.19 25.51
C LEU A 25 40.23 -16.12 25.33
N ASN A 26 40.40 -14.99 26.01
CA ASN A 26 39.53 -13.82 25.82
C ASN A 26 40.20 -12.84 24.86
N LEU A 27 39.59 -12.62 23.69
CA LEU A 27 40.10 -11.74 22.66
C LEU A 27 39.30 -10.44 22.70
N ALA A 28 39.62 -9.60 23.69
CA ALA A 28 38.99 -8.30 23.88
C ALA A 28 39.66 -7.19 23.03
N THR A 29 40.35 -7.54 21.93
CA THR A 29 41.14 -6.62 21.09
C THR A 29 40.97 -6.95 19.60
N THR A 30 41.15 -5.96 18.71
CA THR A 30 41.03 -6.14 17.25
C THR A 30 42.29 -6.73 16.62
N GLY A 31 42.16 -7.81 15.85
CA GLY A 31 43.22 -8.30 14.96
C GLY A 31 44.23 -9.26 15.60
N VAL A 32 43.77 -10.28 16.35
CA VAL A 32 44.69 -11.32 16.84
C VAL A 32 44.94 -12.38 15.77
N ASN A 33 46.20 -12.47 15.35
CA ASN A 33 46.67 -13.39 14.34
C ASN A 33 47.54 -14.47 15.01
N PHE A 34 47.13 -15.73 14.91
CA PHE A 34 47.99 -16.84 15.30
C PHE A 34 48.82 -17.26 14.08
N THR A 35 50.12 -16.98 14.15
CA THR A 35 51.10 -17.31 13.11
C THR A 35 52.16 -18.23 13.70
N ASN A 36 51.87 -19.53 13.83
CA ASN A 36 52.82 -20.54 14.33
C ASN A 36 53.39 -21.37 13.15
N ALA A 37 54.65 -21.83 13.22
CA ALA A 37 55.21 -22.73 12.21
C ALA A 37 54.90 -24.22 12.47
N ALA A 38 54.51 -24.62 13.69
CA ALA A 38 54.42 -26.03 14.10
C ALA A 38 52.98 -26.57 14.32
N SER A 39 52.17 -26.03 15.25
CA SER A 39 50.72 -26.36 15.44
C SER A 39 50.11 -25.56 16.61
N LEU A 40 48.80 -25.25 16.58
CA LEU A 40 48.02 -24.77 17.74
C LEU A 40 47.15 -25.92 18.26
N VAL A 41 47.35 -26.35 19.51
CA VAL A 41 46.64 -27.48 20.13
C VAL A 41 45.72 -27.00 21.25
N ILE A 42 44.45 -27.40 21.21
CA ILE A 42 43.46 -27.15 22.27
C ILE A 42 43.27 -28.43 23.09
N GLY A 43 43.85 -28.47 24.30
CA GLY A 43 44.00 -29.68 25.11
C GLY A 43 43.01 -29.86 26.27
N ALA A 44 42.24 -28.83 26.64
CA ALA A 44 41.14 -28.89 27.61
C ALA A 44 39.93 -28.12 27.07
N ASP A 45 38.74 -28.26 27.66
CA ASP A 45 37.55 -27.49 27.24
C ASP A 45 37.81 -25.98 27.34
N GLN A 46 37.53 -25.24 26.26
CA GLN A 46 37.79 -23.80 26.13
C GLN A 46 36.53 -23.05 25.66
N THR A 47 36.36 -21.82 26.13
CA THR A 47 35.44 -20.84 25.54
C THR A 47 36.22 -19.62 25.06
N TRP A 48 36.02 -19.23 23.80
CA TRP A 48 36.61 -18.05 23.18
C TRP A 48 35.51 -17.02 22.92
N THR A 49 35.61 -15.85 23.56
CA THR A 49 34.63 -14.77 23.37
C THR A 49 35.22 -13.67 22.50
N LEU A 50 34.55 -13.32 21.39
CA LEU A 50 34.97 -12.27 20.46
C LEU A 50 33.98 -11.09 20.48
N GLY A 51 34.47 -9.87 20.59
CA GLY A 51 33.64 -8.66 20.55
C GLY A 51 33.20 -8.22 19.15
N THR A 52 32.18 -7.37 19.06
CA THR A 52 31.61 -6.85 17.80
C THR A 52 32.67 -6.17 16.93
N GLY A 53 32.71 -6.47 15.63
CA GLY A 53 33.67 -5.88 14.68
C GLY A 53 35.10 -6.40 14.82
N ARG A 54 35.36 -7.35 15.73
CA ARG A 54 36.69 -7.93 15.93
C ARG A 54 36.88 -9.16 15.05
N VAL A 55 38.08 -9.30 14.49
CA VAL A 55 38.47 -10.46 13.68
C VAL A 55 39.66 -11.15 14.35
N ALA A 56 39.53 -12.46 14.56
CA ALA A 56 40.65 -13.34 14.89
C ALA A 56 40.94 -14.27 13.70
N ARG A 57 42.21 -14.49 13.39
CA ARG A 57 42.63 -15.31 12.25
C ARG A 57 43.63 -16.37 12.69
N LEU A 58 43.41 -17.61 12.24
CA LEU A 58 44.39 -18.68 12.35
C LEU A 58 45.10 -18.81 10.99
N LEU A 59 46.37 -18.39 10.94
CA LEU A 59 47.07 -18.11 9.67
C LEU A 59 48.19 -19.11 9.33
N THR A 60 48.90 -19.70 10.30
CA THR A 60 49.97 -20.69 10.02
C THR A 60 50.07 -21.78 11.11
N GLY A 61 50.42 -23.01 10.72
CA GLY A 61 50.58 -24.20 11.57
C GLY A 61 49.25 -24.93 11.83
N GLY A 62 49.21 -26.26 11.67
CA GLY A 62 47.96 -27.03 11.77
C GLY A 62 47.19 -26.81 13.09
N PHE A 63 45.87 -26.69 13.02
CA PHE A 63 45.00 -26.51 14.19
C PHE A 63 44.48 -27.87 14.68
N THR A 64 44.81 -28.25 15.92
CA THR A 64 44.42 -29.54 16.51
C THR A 64 43.46 -29.34 17.66
N LEU A 65 42.30 -29.97 17.58
CA LEU A 65 41.34 -30.05 18.69
C LEU A 65 41.40 -31.48 19.25
N ALA A 66 42.03 -31.64 20.42
CA ALA A 66 42.29 -32.95 21.01
C ALA A 66 41.00 -33.73 21.27
N GLY A 67 41.05 -35.07 21.18
CA GLY A 67 39.90 -35.91 21.48
C GLY A 67 39.39 -35.69 22.91
N GLY A 68 38.06 -35.62 23.08
CA GLY A 68 37.42 -35.41 24.38
C GLY A 68 37.39 -33.95 24.87
N THR A 69 37.84 -32.98 24.07
CA THR A 69 37.79 -31.55 24.41
C THR A 69 36.76 -30.80 23.57
N THR A 70 36.32 -29.65 24.07
CA THR A 70 35.35 -28.76 23.40
C THR A 70 35.91 -27.35 23.24
N LEU A 71 35.84 -26.79 22.04
CA LEU A 71 36.02 -25.36 21.80
C LEU A 71 34.67 -24.69 21.56
N THR A 72 34.27 -23.81 22.46
CA THR A 72 33.07 -22.97 22.33
C THR A 72 33.43 -21.58 21.86
N LEU A 73 32.85 -21.11 20.76
CA LEU A 73 32.98 -19.76 20.25
C LEU A 73 31.76 -18.94 20.69
N ALA A 74 31.98 -17.81 21.35
CA ALA A 74 30.94 -16.93 21.89
C ALA A 74 31.19 -15.46 21.50
N GLY A 75 30.19 -14.61 21.71
CA GLY A 75 30.24 -13.18 21.37
C GLY A 75 29.74 -12.85 19.96
N SER A 76 30.20 -11.74 19.38
CA SER A 76 29.67 -11.12 18.16
C SER A 76 30.73 -10.77 17.10
N GLY A 77 31.98 -11.20 17.30
CA GLY A 77 33.08 -11.01 16.33
C GLY A 77 33.14 -12.09 15.23
N THR A 78 34.25 -12.11 14.51
CA THR A 78 34.54 -13.05 13.42
C THR A 78 35.77 -13.88 13.72
N LEU A 79 35.67 -15.21 13.64
CA LEU A 79 36.81 -16.11 13.63
C LEU A 79 37.00 -16.65 12.20
N THR A 80 38.15 -16.40 11.59
CA THR A 80 38.51 -17.00 10.30
C THR A 80 39.54 -18.10 10.51
N ASN A 81 39.21 -19.32 10.11
CA ASN A 81 40.17 -20.41 10.01
C ASN A 81 40.59 -20.60 8.55
N SER A 82 41.81 -20.18 8.23
CA SER A 82 42.39 -20.30 6.88
C SER A 82 43.33 -21.49 6.71
N GLN A 83 43.49 -22.37 7.71
CA GLN A 83 44.36 -23.55 7.64
C GLN A 83 43.65 -24.86 8.02
N ALA A 84 44.02 -25.96 7.37
CA ALA A 84 43.34 -27.24 7.58
C ALA A 84 43.50 -27.73 9.02
N PHE A 85 42.50 -28.44 9.52
CA PHE A 85 42.64 -29.14 10.80
C PHE A 85 43.74 -30.20 10.68
N ALA A 86 44.55 -30.36 11.73
CA ALA A 86 45.59 -31.38 11.76
C ALA A 86 44.97 -32.78 11.86
N ALA A 87 45.68 -33.79 11.34
CA ALA A 87 45.29 -35.19 11.45
C ALA A 87 45.07 -35.61 12.91
N GLY A 88 43.97 -36.32 13.19
CA GLY A 88 43.61 -36.77 14.54
C GLY A 88 42.81 -35.77 15.37
N SER A 89 42.37 -34.64 14.79
CA SER A 89 41.48 -33.68 15.47
C SER A 89 40.09 -34.29 15.72
N ALA A 90 39.79 -34.62 16.97
CA ALA A 90 38.58 -35.37 17.34
C ALA A 90 37.67 -34.65 18.36
N GLY A 91 38.06 -33.47 18.88
CA GLY A 91 37.21 -32.73 19.81
C GLY A 91 36.05 -31.95 19.16
N ALA A 92 35.16 -31.42 20.00
CA ALA A 92 33.91 -30.77 19.64
C ALA A 92 34.07 -29.27 19.37
N LEU A 93 33.47 -28.76 18.29
CA LEU A 93 33.39 -27.32 18.01
C LEU A 93 31.96 -26.83 18.23
N VAL A 94 31.78 -25.84 19.09
CA VAL A 94 30.47 -25.23 19.40
C VAL A 94 30.49 -23.76 19.00
N VAL A 95 29.49 -23.30 18.26
CA VAL A 95 29.32 -21.90 17.86
C VAL A 95 28.08 -21.32 18.53
N ASN A 96 28.28 -20.32 19.39
CA ASN A 96 27.30 -19.64 20.24
C ASN A 96 27.41 -18.11 20.06
N GLY A 97 27.36 -17.62 18.81
CA GLY A 97 27.27 -16.17 18.54
C GLY A 97 28.12 -15.63 17.38
N PRO A 98 29.46 -15.84 17.34
CA PRO A 98 30.30 -15.17 16.36
C PRO A 98 30.12 -15.72 14.94
N LEU A 99 30.59 -14.96 13.94
CA LEU A 99 30.75 -15.45 12.58
C LEU A 99 31.99 -16.35 12.51
N LEU A 100 31.80 -17.65 12.31
CA LEU A 100 32.88 -18.58 12.00
C LEU A 100 33.02 -18.71 10.48
N VAL A 101 34.13 -18.23 9.92
CA VAL A 101 34.51 -18.42 8.52
C VAL A 101 35.48 -19.60 8.42
N LEU A 102 35.08 -20.64 7.69
CA LEU A 102 35.90 -21.82 7.41
C LEU A 102 36.42 -21.76 5.98
N ASP A 103 37.71 -21.47 5.85
CA ASP A 103 38.42 -21.26 4.58
C ASP A 103 39.38 -22.41 4.23
N SER A 104 39.38 -23.49 5.03
CA SER A 104 40.36 -24.59 4.92
C SER A 104 39.76 -25.97 5.14
N SER A 105 40.36 -27.02 4.54
CA SER A 105 39.89 -28.42 4.61
C SER A 105 39.68 -28.93 6.03
N GLY A 106 38.44 -29.36 6.30
CA GLY A 106 38.07 -30.03 7.53
C GLY A 106 38.25 -31.54 7.46
N ALA A 107 38.67 -32.09 6.32
CA ALA A 107 38.69 -33.53 6.03
C ALA A 107 39.37 -34.40 7.12
N ASN A 108 40.32 -33.83 7.86
CA ASN A 108 41.07 -34.50 8.93
C ASN A 108 40.39 -34.48 10.31
N ARG A 109 39.21 -33.83 10.44
CA ARG A 109 38.49 -33.66 11.70
C ARG A 109 37.31 -34.65 11.80
N SER A 110 37.23 -35.38 12.90
CA SER A 110 36.15 -36.36 13.16
C SER A 110 35.20 -35.96 14.30
N GLY A 111 35.52 -34.93 15.07
CA GLY A 111 34.70 -34.46 16.18
C GLY A 111 33.45 -33.67 15.75
N PRO A 112 32.42 -33.58 16.62
CA PRO A 112 31.14 -32.95 16.28
C PRO A 112 31.26 -31.43 16.08
N THR A 113 30.43 -30.87 15.20
CA THR A 113 30.19 -29.41 15.11
C THR A 113 28.78 -29.11 15.59
N THR A 114 28.62 -28.18 16.53
CA THR A 114 27.33 -27.69 16.99
C THR A 114 27.20 -26.19 16.70
N LEU A 115 26.16 -25.79 15.98
CA LEU A 115 25.73 -24.41 15.87
C LEU A 115 24.54 -24.20 16.80
N SER A 116 24.76 -23.58 17.96
CA SER A 116 23.66 -23.23 18.88
C SER A 116 23.10 -21.83 18.61
N SER A 117 23.97 -20.89 18.19
CA SER A 117 23.60 -19.55 17.74
C SER A 117 24.75 -18.91 16.94
N GLY A 118 24.50 -17.82 16.21
CA GLY A 118 25.53 -17.16 15.40
C GLY A 118 25.54 -17.60 13.93
N THR A 119 26.70 -17.53 13.26
CA THR A 119 26.81 -17.80 11.81
C THR A 119 28.01 -18.69 11.47
N ILE A 120 27.80 -19.74 10.65
CA ILE A 120 28.88 -20.53 10.02
C ILE A 120 28.93 -20.21 8.52
N ALA A 121 30.03 -19.65 8.06
CA ALA A 121 30.30 -19.35 6.66
C ALA A 121 31.35 -20.31 6.08
N ILE A 122 30.99 -20.99 5.00
CA ILE A 122 31.81 -22.03 4.36
C ILE A 122 32.43 -21.51 3.06
N LEU A 123 33.74 -21.34 3.02
CA LEU A 123 34.50 -20.91 1.84
C LEU A 123 35.09 -22.11 1.07
N ASN A 124 36.21 -21.96 0.36
CA ASN A 124 36.61 -22.73 -0.84
C ASN A 124 37.09 -24.16 -0.61
N ASN A 125 36.21 -25.06 -0.14
CA ASN A 125 36.72 -26.27 0.47
C ASN A 125 35.83 -27.53 0.38
N THR A 126 36.48 -28.68 0.23
CA THR A 126 35.91 -30.03 0.33
C THR A 126 35.86 -30.50 1.80
N ALA A 127 34.70 -30.96 2.28
CA ALA A 127 34.48 -31.39 3.67
C ALA A 127 34.89 -30.34 4.75
N PRO A 128 34.32 -29.13 4.70
CA PRO A 128 34.72 -28.00 5.56
C PRO A 128 34.50 -28.22 7.06
N LEU A 129 33.59 -29.12 7.43
CA LEU A 129 33.28 -29.47 8.81
C LEU A 129 33.89 -30.81 9.23
N GLY A 130 34.64 -31.47 8.34
CA GLY A 130 35.17 -32.81 8.54
C GLY A 130 34.13 -33.91 8.40
N THR A 131 34.36 -35.05 9.04
CA THR A 131 33.52 -36.25 8.97
C THR A 131 32.61 -36.45 10.19
N GLY A 132 32.81 -35.65 11.26
CA GLY A 132 31.99 -35.69 12.47
C GLY A 132 30.54 -35.23 12.26
N PRO A 133 29.63 -35.48 13.20
CA PRO A 133 28.24 -35.06 13.08
C PRO A 133 28.08 -33.53 13.19
N LEU A 134 27.03 -33.01 12.55
CA LEU A 134 26.65 -31.60 12.55
C LEU A 134 25.31 -31.43 13.28
N PHE A 135 25.31 -30.67 14.37
CA PHE A 135 24.12 -30.30 15.13
C PHE A 135 23.77 -28.83 14.85
N LEU A 136 22.58 -28.57 14.31
CA LEU A 136 22.08 -27.23 14.02
C LEU A 136 20.94 -26.87 14.97
N ASN A 137 21.28 -26.30 16.12
CA ASN A 137 20.35 -25.97 17.19
C ASN A 137 19.83 -24.52 17.11
N GLY A 138 20.41 -23.69 16.24
CA GLY A 138 20.03 -22.30 16.02
C GLY A 138 20.87 -21.64 14.92
N GLY A 139 20.72 -20.32 14.72
CA GLY A 139 21.65 -19.51 13.94
C GLY A 139 21.55 -19.64 12.41
N ARG A 140 22.63 -19.27 11.72
CA ARG A 140 22.73 -19.25 10.25
C ARG A 140 23.90 -20.11 9.77
N ILE A 141 23.72 -20.83 8.66
CA ILE A 141 24.80 -21.56 7.98
C ILE A 141 24.71 -21.34 6.47
N GLY A 142 25.84 -21.21 5.77
CA GLY A 142 25.83 -21.03 4.32
C GLY A 142 27.20 -20.92 3.68
N SER A 143 27.19 -20.80 2.35
CA SER A 143 28.42 -20.49 1.60
C SER A 143 28.90 -19.08 1.93
N ALA A 144 30.20 -18.88 2.04
CA ALA A 144 30.82 -17.57 2.12
C ALA A 144 30.93 -16.89 0.74
N SER A 145 30.62 -17.60 -0.35
CA SER A 145 30.73 -17.10 -1.74
C SER A 145 29.45 -17.42 -2.54
N GLY A 146 29.44 -17.07 -3.83
CA GLY A 146 28.38 -17.47 -4.76
C GLY A 146 28.42 -18.95 -5.18
N THR A 147 29.45 -19.71 -4.79
CA THR A 147 29.59 -21.13 -5.14
C THR A 147 28.83 -22.02 -4.15
N GLY A 148 28.08 -23.00 -4.67
CA GLY A 148 27.36 -23.96 -3.84
C GLY A 148 28.27 -24.85 -2.97
N ARG A 149 27.73 -25.33 -1.85
CA ARG A 149 28.45 -26.15 -0.85
C ARG A 149 27.73 -27.46 -0.57
N ILE A 150 28.51 -28.54 -0.50
CA ILE A 150 28.03 -29.88 -0.19
C ILE A 150 28.53 -30.28 1.20
N LEU A 151 27.62 -30.70 2.06
CA LEU A 151 27.85 -31.20 3.41
C LEU A 151 27.55 -32.71 3.44
N THR A 152 28.56 -33.50 3.79
CA THR A 152 28.48 -34.97 3.89
C THR A 152 28.44 -35.43 5.35
N ASN A 153 28.19 -34.51 6.28
CA ASN A 153 28.11 -34.81 7.71
C ASN A 153 26.76 -35.45 8.05
N ALA A 154 26.74 -36.41 8.99
CA ALA A 154 25.49 -36.80 9.63
C ALA A 154 24.91 -35.57 10.34
N THR A 155 23.73 -35.10 9.94
CA THR A 155 23.21 -33.80 10.37
C THR A 155 21.92 -33.98 11.17
N ALA A 156 21.87 -33.35 12.35
CA ALA A 156 20.65 -33.22 13.13
C ALA A 156 20.33 -31.74 13.31
N ILE A 157 19.14 -31.32 12.91
CA ILE A 157 18.63 -30.00 13.19
C ILE A 157 17.93 -30.12 14.55
N GLY A 158 18.32 -29.31 15.53
CA GLY A 158 17.83 -29.26 16.92
C GLY A 158 17.03 -27.99 17.29
N GLY A 159 17.08 -26.92 16.49
CA GLY A 159 16.23 -25.73 16.61
C GLY A 159 15.94 -25.03 15.27
N ASN A 160 15.59 -23.74 15.30
CA ASN A 160 15.30 -22.94 14.10
C ASN A 160 16.59 -22.48 13.42
N VAL A 161 16.70 -22.67 12.10
CA VAL A 161 17.95 -22.47 11.36
C VAL A 161 17.70 -21.68 10.08
N ALA A 162 18.59 -20.74 9.78
CA ALA A 162 18.63 -20.09 8.48
C ALA A 162 19.73 -20.66 7.58
N PHE A 163 19.40 -20.89 6.32
CA PHE A 163 20.34 -21.27 5.28
C PHE A 163 20.64 -20.06 4.39
N GLY A 164 21.85 -19.52 4.49
CA GLY A 164 22.30 -18.31 3.80
C GLY A 164 21.88 -16.98 4.46
N GLY A 165 21.97 -15.90 3.67
CA GLY A 165 21.66 -14.52 4.10
C GLY A 165 22.85 -13.80 4.73
N SER A 166 22.88 -12.46 4.60
CA SER A 166 24.02 -11.63 5.04
C SER A 166 24.47 -11.99 6.48
N PRO A 167 25.78 -12.22 6.71
CA PRO A 167 26.92 -11.95 5.84
C PRO A 167 27.29 -13.09 4.86
N LEU A 168 26.48 -14.14 4.74
CA LEU A 168 26.73 -15.29 3.86
C LEU A 168 26.50 -14.92 2.37
N GLY A 169 27.24 -15.59 1.49
CA GLY A 169 27.10 -15.46 0.04
C GLY A 169 25.88 -16.21 -0.52
N SER A 170 25.66 -16.09 -1.82
CA SER A 170 24.48 -16.63 -2.53
C SER A 170 24.60 -18.09 -2.95
N GLY A 171 25.70 -18.78 -2.62
CA GLY A 171 25.92 -20.17 -3.00
C GLY A 171 24.91 -21.12 -2.35
N THR A 172 24.41 -22.08 -3.14
CA THR A 172 23.45 -23.09 -2.69
C THR A 172 24.03 -24.01 -1.61
N MET A 173 23.17 -24.66 -0.83
CA MET A 173 23.57 -25.68 0.14
C MET A 173 23.03 -27.04 -0.24
N THR A 174 23.82 -28.09 -0.06
CA THR A 174 23.40 -29.48 -0.27
C THR A 174 23.83 -30.36 0.90
N PHE A 175 22.88 -31.04 1.52
CA PHE A 175 23.14 -32.07 2.54
C PHE A 175 23.04 -33.44 1.88
N SER A 176 24.17 -34.13 1.69
CA SER A 176 24.20 -35.42 0.99
C SER A 176 23.66 -36.58 1.82
N ASN A 177 23.82 -36.53 3.14
CA ASN A 177 23.28 -37.53 4.06
C ASN A 177 21.88 -37.15 4.54
N THR A 178 21.17 -38.12 5.10
CA THR A 178 19.88 -37.89 5.76
C THR A 178 20.00 -36.88 6.90
N VAL A 179 19.05 -35.95 6.95
CA VAL A 179 18.98 -34.91 7.98
C VAL A 179 17.83 -35.21 8.95
N ASN A 180 18.15 -35.37 10.23
CA ASN A 180 17.18 -35.62 11.29
C ASN A 180 16.68 -34.29 11.88
N LEU A 181 15.38 -34.02 11.86
CA LEU A 181 14.79 -32.80 12.44
C LEU A 181 14.52 -32.91 13.95
N SER A 182 14.99 -34.00 14.58
CA SER A 182 14.98 -34.23 16.04
C SER A 182 13.60 -34.08 16.69
N GLY A 183 12.52 -34.37 15.96
CA GLY A 183 11.15 -34.52 16.51
C GLY A 183 10.38 -33.25 16.86
N GLY A 184 10.99 -32.04 16.78
CA GLY A 184 10.31 -30.76 17.10
C GLY A 184 9.82 -29.98 15.87
N ASP A 185 9.17 -28.84 16.10
CA ASP A 185 8.71 -27.92 15.05
C ASP A 185 9.83 -27.01 14.56
N ARG A 186 10.23 -27.14 13.28
CA ARG A 186 11.47 -26.51 12.78
C ARG A 186 11.17 -25.41 11.80
N GLU A 187 11.50 -24.17 12.16
CA GLU A 187 11.57 -23.10 11.19
C GLU A 187 12.88 -23.19 10.39
N LEU A 188 12.74 -23.40 9.09
CA LEU A 188 13.84 -23.41 8.12
C LEU A 188 13.74 -22.14 7.27
N ASN A 189 14.54 -21.13 7.61
CA ASN A 189 14.59 -19.88 6.85
C ASN A 189 15.59 -19.98 5.70
N VAL A 190 15.08 -20.19 4.49
CA VAL A 190 15.90 -20.50 3.31
C VAL A 190 16.10 -19.24 2.48
N VAL A 191 17.25 -18.62 2.70
CA VAL A 191 17.68 -17.40 1.98
C VAL A 191 18.46 -17.74 0.72
N VAL A 192 19.01 -18.95 0.61
CA VAL A 192 19.63 -19.51 -0.61
C VAL A 192 19.09 -20.92 -0.85
N ALA A 193 19.01 -21.35 -2.11
CA ALA A 193 18.45 -22.67 -2.41
C ALA A 193 19.20 -23.80 -1.67
N THR A 194 18.45 -24.67 -1.01
CA THR A 194 18.98 -25.72 -0.13
C THR A 194 18.43 -27.08 -0.53
N THR A 195 19.31 -28.05 -0.74
CA THR A 195 18.97 -29.41 -1.17
C THR A 195 19.22 -30.40 -0.03
N PHE A 196 18.21 -31.18 0.35
CA PHE A 196 18.33 -32.35 1.20
C PHE A 196 18.47 -33.59 0.32
N GLY A 197 19.71 -33.88 -0.07
CA GLY A 197 20.11 -34.98 -0.93
C GLY A 197 19.84 -36.35 -0.32
N GLY A 198 20.04 -36.53 0.98
CA GLY A 198 19.77 -37.78 1.69
C GLY A 198 18.39 -37.88 2.35
N GLY A 199 17.48 -36.93 2.08
CA GLY A 199 16.15 -36.87 2.67
C GLY A 199 16.11 -36.31 4.10
N LEU A 200 14.89 -36.20 4.63
CA LEU A 200 14.58 -35.66 5.97
C LEU A 200 13.90 -36.72 6.82
N THR A 201 14.12 -36.73 8.14
CA THR A 201 13.46 -37.65 9.08
C THR A 201 13.01 -36.95 10.36
N ASN A 202 11.90 -37.43 10.94
CA ASN A 202 11.28 -36.92 12.18
C ASN A 202 10.82 -35.44 12.10
N GLY A 203 10.06 -34.97 13.10
CA GLY A 203 9.72 -33.54 13.28
C GLY A 203 8.75 -32.94 12.24
N THR A 204 8.59 -31.63 12.31
CA THR A 204 7.72 -30.82 11.42
C THR A 204 8.53 -29.69 10.78
N ILE A 205 8.06 -29.13 9.67
CA ILE A 205 8.78 -28.08 8.92
C ILE A 205 7.88 -26.86 8.73
N THR A 206 8.38 -25.70 9.16
CA THR A 206 7.89 -24.39 8.74
C THR A 206 8.93 -23.72 7.86
N LYS A 207 8.63 -23.59 6.58
CA LYS A 207 9.53 -22.99 5.58
C LYS A 207 9.29 -21.48 5.48
N THR A 208 10.32 -20.70 5.75
CA THR A 208 10.38 -19.25 5.53
C THR A 208 11.51 -18.89 4.55
N GLY A 209 11.62 -17.62 4.16
CA GLY A 209 12.60 -17.15 3.18
C GLY A 209 12.19 -17.43 1.72
N ALA A 210 12.69 -16.61 0.80
CA ALA A 210 12.21 -16.57 -0.59
C ALA A 210 12.69 -17.76 -1.46
N ASN A 211 13.72 -18.50 -1.05
CA ASN A 211 14.38 -19.49 -1.88
C ASN A 211 13.86 -20.92 -1.67
N GLU A 212 14.35 -21.85 -2.49
CA GLU A 212 13.83 -23.21 -2.62
C GLU A 212 14.43 -24.21 -1.63
N ILE A 213 13.60 -25.09 -1.06
CA ILE A 213 14.03 -26.40 -0.52
C ILE A 213 13.82 -27.46 -1.61
N ASN A 214 14.88 -28.19 -1.94
CA ASN A 214 14.82 -29.39 -2.76
C ASN A 214 14.92 -30.64 -1.88
N ILE A 215 13.86 -31.44 -1.81
CA ILE A 215 13.89 -32.77 -1.21
C ILE A 215 14.23 -33.77 -2.32
N ALA A 216 15.45 -34.30 -2.27
CA ALA A 216 16.06 -35.08 -3.34
C ALA A 216 16.24 -36.57 -3.04
N SER A 217 15.66 -37.06 -1.96
CA SER A 217 15.52 -38.49 -1.64
C SER A 217 14.25 -38.72 -0.84
N ASN A 218 13.89 -39.99 -0.63
CA ASN A 218 12.79 -40.35 0.26
C ASN A 218 13.04 -39.79 1.66
N SER A 219 12.09 -38.98 2.12
CA SER A 219 12.04 -38.51 3.49
C SER A 219 11.06 -39.38 4.28
N LEU A 220 11.26 -39.50 5.59
CA LEU A 220 10.39 -40.21 6.53
C LEU A 220 10.00 -39.28 7.67
N PHE A 221 9.66 -38.03 7.36
CA PHE A 221 9.06 -37.14 8.35
C PHE A 221 7.54 -37.21 8.19
N SER A 222 6.83 -37.34 9.31
CA SER A 222 5.37 -37.48 9.35
C SER A 222 4.67 -36.27 9.96
N GLY A 223 5.43 -35.24 10.33
CA GLY A 223 4.89 -34.00 10.88
C GLY A 223 4.35 -33.05 9.81
N PRO A 224 3.53 -32.05 10.19
CA PRO A 224 3.04 -31.02 9.28
C PRO A 224 4.13 -30.28 8.51
N LEU A 225 3.80 -29.89 7.28
CA LEU A 225 4.61 -29.07 6.38
C LEU A 225 3.91 -27.74 6.12
N THR A 226 4.45 -26.65 6.63
CA THR A 226 3.95 -25.29 6.39
C THR A 226 4.90 -24.52 5.49
N ILE A 227 4.40 -23.95 4.39
CA ILE A 227 5.17 -23.14 3.44
C ILE A 227 4.71 -21.69 3.53
N ASN A 228 5.38 -20.88 4.34
CA ASN A 228 5.03 -19.46 4.49
C ASN A 228 5.54 -18.62 3.31
N GLN A 229 6.74 -18.92 2.82
CA GLN A 229 7.36 -18.23 1.68
C GLN A 229 8.28 -19.15 0.88
N GLY A 230 8.44 -18.83 -0.41
CA GLY A 230 9.33 -19.54 -1.31
C GLY A 230 8.77 -20.91 -1.70
N LYS A 231 9.66 -21.81 -2.14
CA LYS A 231 9.26 -23.08 -2.77
C LYS A 231 9.78 -24.29 -2.00
N ILE A 232 8.98 -25.35 -1.92
CA ILE A 232 9.45 -26.70 -1.59
C ILE A 232 9.17 -27.59 -2.80
N GLY A 233 10.22 -28.17 -3.36
CA GLY A 233 10.11 -29.15 -4.43
C GLY A 233 10.47 -30.55 -3.95
N VAL A 234 9.71 -31.56 -4.40
CA VAL A 234 9.90 -32.97 -4.04
C VAL A 234 10.29 -33.77 -5.26
N SER A 235 11.57 -34.11 -5.46
CA SER A 235 12.07 -34.64 -6.75
C SER A 235 12.00 -36.17 -6.85
N HIS A 236 11.63 -36.86 -5.78
CA HIS A 236 11.49 -38.33 -5.74
C HIS A 236 10.04 -38.74 -5.49
N VAL A 237 9.66 -39.90 -6.04
CA VAL A 237 8.35 -40.54 -5.79
C VAL A 237 8.23 -40.87 -4.31
N ASN A 238 7.14 -40.48 -3.66
CA ASN A 238 6.98 -40.57 -2.20
C ASN A 238 8.06 -39.80 -1.42
N GLY A 239 8.65 -38.76 -2.01
CA GLY A 239 9.80 -38.05 -1.44
C GLY A 239 9.56 -37.40 -0.07
N LEU A 240 8.30 -37.22 0.34
CA LEU A 240 7.95 -36.73 1.69
C LEU A 240 7.91 -37.86 2.75
N GLY A 241 7.49 -39.07 2.36
CA GLY A 241 7.09 -40.15 3.28
C GLY A 241 6.01 -39.73 4.29
N GLY A 242 5.41 -40.67 5.00
CA GLY A 242 4.53 -40.35 6.16
C GLY A 242 3.25 -39.53 5.92
N THR A 243 2.88 -39.23 4.67
CA THR A 243 1.66 -38.46 4.26
C THR A 243 1.42 -37.20 5.10
N PRO A 244 2.33 -36.22 5.11
CA PRO A 244 2.22 -35.04 5.96
C PRO A 244 1.07 -34.14 5.51
N ASP A 245 0.47 -33.43 6.47
CA ASP A 245 -0.43 -32.32 6.17
C ASP A 245 0.37 -31.14 5.60
N VAL A 246 -0.08 -30.59 4.47
CA VAL A 246 0.59 -29.50 3.75
C VAL A 246 -0.28 -28.24 3.79
N THR A 247 0.26 -27.18 4.38
CA THR A 247 -0.35 -25.85 4.42
C THR A 247 0.51 -24.86 3.65
N ILE A 248 -0.06 -24.18 2.65
CA ILE A 248 0.68 -23.28 1.75
C ILE A 248 0.14 -21.86 1.89
N ALA A 249 0.92 -20.93 2.42
CA ALA A 249 0.53 -19.51 2.48
C ALA A 249 0.59 -18.85 1.09
N ALA A 250 0.03 -17.64 0.95
CA ALA A 250 -0.07 -16.93 -0.33
C ALA A 250 1.27 -16.77 -1.08
N ALA A 251 2.38 -16.61 -0.36
CA ALA A 251 3.73 -16.48 -0.94
C ALA A 251 4.50 -17.82 -1.04
N GLY A 252 3.84 -18.94 -0.73
CA GLY A 252 4.41 -20.28 -0.75
C GLY A 252 4.08 -21.06 -2.02
N THR A 253 4.96 -21.98 -2.39
CA THR A 253 4.76 -22.91 -3.51
C THR A 253 5.17 -24.32 -3.11
N PHE A 254 4.27 -25.29 -3.28
CA PHE A 254 4.58 -26.70 -3.23
C PHE A 254 4.69 -27.24 -4.65
N SER A 255 5.85 -27.80 -5.00
CA SER A 255 6.10 -28.26 -6.36
C SER A 255 6.27 -29.76 -6.40
N VAL A 256 5.35 -30.42 -7.10
CA VAL A 256 5.40 -31.86 -7.31
C VAL A 256 6.49 -32.13 -8.34
N GLY A 257 7.60 -32.72 -7.90
CA GLY A 257 8.76 -33.10 -8.70
C GLY A 257 8.63 -34.46 -9.38
N GLY A 258 9.65 -34.82 -10.15
CA GLY A 258 9.79 -36.13 -10.77
C GLY A 258 11.22 -36.35 -11.21
N GLY A 259 11.88 -37.36 -10.65
CA GLY A 259 13.08 -38.00 -11.20
C GLY A 259 12.74 -38.97 -12.33
N PHE A 260 11.47 -39.35 -12.46
CA PHE A 260 10.91 -40.24 -13.48
C PHE A 260 9.50 -39.79 -13.88
N VAL A 261 9.08 -40.09 -15.12
CA VAL A 261 7.71 -39.89 -15.61
C VAL A 261 6.75 -40.74 -14.75
N GLY A 262 5.64 -40.18 -14.28
CA GLY A 262 4.68 -40.87 -13.41
C GLY A 262 4.97 -40.76 -11.90
N GLY A 263 5.80 -39.80 -11.49
CA GLY A 263 6.08 -39.58 -10.07
C GLY A 263 4.86 -39.07 -9.28
N GLU A 264 4.69 -39.60 -8.07
CA GLU A 264 3.59 -39.30 -7.15
C GLU A 264 4.12 -38.66 -5.86
N ALA A 265 3.53 -37.53 -5.47
CA ALA A 265 3.69 -36.92 -4.15
C ALA A 265 2.42 -37.17 -3.33
N VAL A 266 2.56 -37.96 -2.26
CA VAL A 266 1.44 -38.30 -1.37
C VAL A 266 1.48 -37.41 -0.13
N ILE A 267 0.37 -36.72 0.13
CA ILE A 267 0.18 -35.84 1.29
C ILE A 267 -1.11 -36.21 2.03
N GLY A 268 -1.20 -35.80 3.29
CA GLY A 268 -2.39 -35.92 4.14
C GLY A 268 -3.46 -34.92 3.72
N ASN A 269 -3.59 -33.85 4.49
CA ASN A 269 -4.49 -32.73 4.22
C ASN A 269 -3.81 -31.65 3.37
N LEU A 270 -4.51 -31.07 2.39
CA LEU A 270 -4.06 -29.89 1.63
C LEU A 270 -4.86 -28.65 2.05
N SER A 271 -4.18 -27.57 2.43
CA SER A 271 -4.84 -26.30 2.79
C SER A 271 -4.00 -25.06 2.47
N GLY A 272 -4.64 -23.89 2.58
CA GLY A 272 -3.99 -22.59 2.39
C GLY A 272 -4.33 -21.90 1.05
N SER A 273 -3.55 -20.89 0.67
CA SER A 273 -3.82 -19.98 -0.44
C SER A 273 -2.66 -19.81 -1.44
N GLY A 274 -1.62 -20.64 -1.32
CA GLY A 274 -0.44 -20.58 -2.18
C GLY A 274 -0.59 -21.31 -3.52
N ILE A 275 0.52 -21.83 -4.05
CA ILE A 275 0.56 -22.51 -5.36
C ILE A 275 0.93 -23.99 -5.18
N VAL A 276 0.23 -24.87 -5.88
CA VAL A 276 0.72 -26.21 -6.20
C VAL A 276 1.04 -26.26 -7.69
N ASP A 277 2.29 -26.58 -8.03
CA ASP A 277 2.71 -26.66 -9.43
C ASP A 277 3.56 -27.90 -9.73
N THR A 278 3.96 -28.03 -10.99
CA THR A 278 4.92 -29.04 -11.45
C THR A 278 6.28 -28.45 -11.79
N ALA A 279 6.59 -27.18 -11.48
CA ALA A 279 7.74 -26.41 -11.97
C ALA A 279 9.10 -26.79 -11.36
N PHE A 280 9.22 -28.00 -10.80
CA PHE A 280 10.44 -28.52 -10.20
C PHE A 280 11.12 -29.63 -11.02
N ASN A 281 12.43 -29.51 -11.30
CA ASN A 281 13.22 -30.43 -12.16
C ASN A 281 12.82 -30.44 -13.65
N THR A 282 13.64 -31.04 -14.54
CA THR A 282 13.55 -30.96 -16.00
C THR A 282 12.76 -32.05 -16.76
N PRO A 283 12.34 -33.21 -16.18
CA PRO A 283 11.56 -34.17 -16.96
C PRO A 283 10.15 -33.66 -17.31
N VAL A 284 9.76 -33.86 -18.57
CA VAL A 284 8.40 -33.60 -19.09
C VAL A 284 7.45 -34.77 -18.75
N GLY A 285 6.13 -34.52 -18.76
CA GLY A 285 5.10 -35.53 -18.50
C GLY A 285 4.20 -35.22 -17.30
N THR A 286 3.28 -36.15 -17.03
CA THR A 286 2.28 -36.03 -15.95
C THR A 286 2.89 -36.36 -14.59
N ARG A 287 2.53 -35.57 -13.57
CA ARG A 287 2.98 -35.71 -12.18
C ARG A 287 1.81 -35.65 -11.23
N THR A 288 1.72 -36.62 -10.33
CA THR A 288 0.51 -36.79 -9.52
C THR A 288 0.71 -36.22 -8.12
N LEU A 289 -0.19 -35.33 -7.72
CA LEU A 289 -0.45 -35.05 -6.32
C LEU A 289 -1.55 -36.00 -5.83
N ARG A 290 -1.25 -36.85 -4.86
CA ARG A 290 -2.26 -37.65 -4.16
C ARG A 290 -2.53 -37.08 -2.77
N VAL A 291 -3.79 -36.79 -2.50
CA VAL A 291 -4.27 -36.19 -1.25
C VAL A 291 -5.16 -37.20 -0.53
N THR A 292 -4.67 -37.72 0.60
CA THR A 292 -5.40 -38.71 1.42
C THR A 292 -6.34 -38.06 2.45
N GLN A 293 -6.50 -36.73 2.40
CA GLN A 293 -7.46 -35.87 3.09
C GLN A 293 -8.30 -36.57 4.17
N THR A 294 -7.84 -36.49 5.42
CA THR A 294 -8.47 -37.13 6.58
C THR A 294 -9.41 -36.19 7.34
N THR A 295 -9.26 -34.88 7.14
CA THR A 295 -10.13 -33.83 7.71
C THR A 295 -10.61 -32.90 6.61
N ASP A 296 -11.76 -32.24 6.78
CA ASP A 296 -12.25 -31.29 5.78
C ASP A 296 -11.31 -30.08 5.72
N ALA A 297 -10.83 -29.73 4.52
CA ALA A 297 -9.96 -28.58 4.33
C ALA A 297 -10.33 -27.79 3.07
N THR A 298 -10.02 -26.49 3.11
CA THR A 298 -10.12 -25.59 1.97
C THR A 298 -8.74 -25.20 1.48
N PHE A 299 -8.51 -25.39 0.20
CA PHE A 299 -7.38 -24.84 -0.53
C PHE A 299 -7.89 -23.73 -1.47
N SER A 300 -7.64 -22.49 -1.06
CA SER A 300 -7.95 -21.27 -1.83
C SER A 300 -6.80 -20.88 -2.78
N GLY A 301 -5.80 -21.74 -2.88
CA GLY A 301 -4.63 -21.55 -3.73
C GLY A 301 -4.83 -22.09 -5.15
N ARG A 302 -3.81 -21.90 -5.99
CA ARG A 302 -3.85 -22.25 -7.40
C ARG A 302 -3.14 -23.57 -7.67
N LEU A 303 -3.82 -24.47 -8.38
CA LEU A 303 -3.23 -25.60 -9.09
C LEU A 303 -2.72 -25.15 -10.46
N MET A 304 -1.48 -25.50 -10.82
CA MET A 304 -0.84 -25.07 -12.05
C MET A 304 -0.05 -26.15 -12.77
N ASP A 305 -0.14 -26.12 -14.09
CA ASP A 305 0.80 -26.77 -14.98
C ASP A 305 2.01 -25.86 -15.23
N ALA A 306 3.20 -26.45 -15.28
CA ALA A 306 4.42 -25.73 -15.65
C ALA A 306 4.59 -25.70 -17.18
N SER A 307 5.32 -24.69 -17.68
CA SER A 307 5.64 -24.58 -19.11
C SER A 307 6.36 -25.84 -19.63
N GLY A 308 6.11 -26.22 -20.89
CA GLY A 308 6.85 -27.28 -21.58
C GLY A 308 6.30 -28.70 -21.39
N SER A 309 4.97 -28.89 -21.52
CA SER A 309 4.29 -30.19 -21.46
C SER A 309 4.36 -30.91 -20.09
N ARG A 310 4.43 -30.14 -19.00
CA ARG A 310 4.47 -30.65 -17.62
C ARG A 310 3.12 -30.48 -16.97
N VAL A 311 2.42 -31.59 -16.80
CA VAL A 311 1.02 -31.60 -16.42
C VAL A 311 0.86 -32.10 -14.99
N LEU A 312 0.15 -31.37 -14.15
CA LEU A 312 -0.23 -31.80 -12.81
C LEU A 312 -1.44 -32.73 -12.90
N ALA A 313 -1.42 -33.87 -12.23
CA ALA A 313 -2.56 -34.73 -11.99
C ALA A 313 -2.96 -34.68 -10.52
N LEU A 314 -4.26 -34.84 -10.23
CA LEU A 314 -4.80 -34.78 -8.87
C LEU A 314 -5.53 -36.10 -8.55
N ASN A 315 -5.08 -36.79 -7.51
CA ASN A 315 -5.76 -37.96 -6.96
C ASN A 315 -6.30 -37.64 -5.55
N LYS A 316 -7.61 -37.75 -5.36
CA LYS A 316 -8.30 -37.52 -4.10
C LYS A 316 -8.78 -38.84 -3.49
N ASP A 317 -8.11 -39.28 -2.42
CA ASP A 317 -8.24 -40.64 -1.88
C ASP A 317 -8.68 -40.70 -0.41
N GLY A 318 -8.76 -39.56 0.27
CA GLY A 318 -9.20 -39.48 1.65
C GLY A 318 -10.71 -39.51 1.86
N ALA A 319 -11.19 -39.92 3.03
CA ALA A 319 -12.63 -39.92 3.34
C ALA A 319 -13.25 -38.51 3.47
N ALA A 320 -12.45 -37.49 3.78
CA ALA A 320 -12.93 -36.13 4.02
C ALA A 320 -13.05 -35.28 2.73
N THR A 321 -13.47 -34.03 2.87
CA THR A 321 -13.68 -33.07 1.78
C THR A 321 -12.43 -32.25 1.50
N LEU A 322 -12.00 -32.22 0.24
CA LEU A 322 -11.06 -31.21 -0.27
C LEU A 322 -11.86 -30.14 -1.03
N THR A 323 -11.89 -28.92 -0.53
CA THR A 323 -12.58 -27.78 -1.17
C THR A 323 -11.60 -26.89 -1.93
N LEU A 324 -11.79 -26.73 -3.24
CA LEU A 324 -11.03 -25.80 -4.10
C LEU A 324 -11.85 -24.53 -4.37
N THR A 325 -11.28 -23.34 -4.18
CA THR A 325 -12.02 -22.07 -4.32
C THR A 325 -11.39 -21.03 -5.26
N ALA A 326 -10.19 -21.29 -5.80
CA ALA A 326 -9.55 -20.41 -6.79
C ALA A 326 -10.16 -20.61 -8.20
N ASN A 327 -10.09 -19.58 -9.05
CA ASN A 327 -10.72 -19.56 -10.38
C ASN A 327 -9.73 -19.30 -11.54
N ASN A 328 -8.43 -19.25 -11.24
CA ASN A 328 -7.36 -18.88 -12.17
C ASN A 328 -6.30 -19.99 -12.26
N HIS A 329 -6.79 -21.21 -12.44
CA HIS A 329 -5.99 -22.41 -12.62
C HIS A 329 -5.44 -22.52 -14.04
N THR A 330 -4.17 -22.90 -14.18
CA THR A 330 -3.62 -23.43 -15.45
C THR A 330 -3.60 -24.95 -15.48
N TYR A 331 -4.14 -25.60 -14.44
CA TYR A 331 -4.26 -27.04 -14.31
C TYR A 331 -5.12 -27.66 -15.42
N THR A 332 -4.51 -28.50 -16.25
CA THR A 332 -5.18 -29.21 -17.37
C THR A 332 -5.15 -30.73 -17.23
N GLY A 333 -4.39 -31.27 -16.27
CA GLY A 333 -4.21 -32.71 -16.15
C GLY A 333 -5.38 -33.47 -15.55
N PRO A 334 -5.29 -34.80 -15.48
CA PRO A 334 -6.39 -35.67 -15.06
C PRO A 334 -6.68 -35.58 -13.57
N THR A 335 -7.95 -35.75 -13.22
CA THR A 335 -8.47 -35.81 -11.84
C THR A 335 -9.05 -37.19 -11.56
N THR A 336 -8.58 -37.87 -10.51
CA THR A 336 -9.17 -39.12 -10.01
C THR A 336 -9.70 -38.91 -8.59
N ILE A 337 -10.92 -39.34 -8.34
CA ILE A 337 -11.56 -39.25 -7.02
C ILE A 337 -11.92 -40.68 -6.60
N THR A 338 -11.17 -41.20 -5.64
CA THR A 338 -11.31 -42.58 -5.16
C THR A 338 -12.15 -42.67 -3.89
N ALA A 339 -12.09 -41.66 -3.01
CA ALA A 339 -12.88 -41.58 -1.78
C ALA A 339 -13.17 -40.13 -1.34
N GLY A 340 -14.18 -39.99 -0.47
CA GLY A 340 -14.63 -38.71 0.08
C GLY A 340 -15.18 -37.77 -1.00
N THR A 341 -14.99 -36.46 -0.79
CA THR A 341 -15.51 -35.41 -1.67
C THR A 341 -14.38 -34.53 -2.22
N LEU A 342 -14.36 -34.33 -3.54
CA LEU A 342 -13.69 -33.18 -4.16
C LEU A 342 -14.76 -32.13 -4.44
N LYS A 343 -14.68 -30.99 -3.74
CA LYS A 343 -15.66 -29.90 -3.83
C LYS A 343 -15.05 -28.69 -4.52
N ILE A 344 -15.72 -28.18 -5.54
CA ILE A 344 -15.42 -26.88 -6.15
C ILE A 344 -16.39 -25.86 -5.55
N GLY A 345 -15.90 -24.91 -4.74
CA GLY A 345 -16.72 -23.98 -3.95
C GLY A 345 -16.45 -22.50 -4.23
N GLY A 346 -17.27 -21.61 -3.67
CA GLY A 346 -17.12 -20.16 -3.83
C GLY A 346 -17.26 -19.72 -5.30
N ALA A 347 -16.25 -19.02 -5.82
CA ALA A 347 -16.12 -18.69 -7.25
C ALA A 347 -15.17 -19.64 -7.99
N GLY A 348 -14.79 -20.76 -7.36
CA GLY A 348 -13.71 -21.64 -7.82
C GLY A 348 -14.03 -22.45 -9.08
N LEU A 349 -12.99 -22.98 -9.70
CA LEU A 349 -13.02 -23.84 -10.90
C LEU A 349 -12.07 -25.04 -10.68
N LEU A 350 -12.32 -26.19 -11.31
CA LEU A 350 -11.37 -27.31 -11.25
C LEU A 350 -10.08 -27.03 -12.06
N GLY A 351 -10.25 -26.50 -13.28
CA GLY A 351 -9.18 -26.00 -14.16
C GLY A 351 -9.65 -24.76 -14.94
N PRO A 352 -9.19 -24.55 -16.19
CA PRO A 352 -9.72 -23.52 -17.08
C PRO A 352 -11.25 -23.60 -17.27
N LEU A 353 -11.85 -22.52 -17.79
CA LEU A 353 -13.31 -22.46 -18.07
C LEU A 353 -13.80 -23.63 -18.94
N SER A 354 -13.00 -24.06 -19.90
CA SER A 354 -13.19 -25.31 -20.65
C SER A 354 -12.10 -26.30 -20.23
N TYR A 355 -12.43 -27.16 -19.27
CA TYR A 355 -11.50 -28.14 -18.72
C TYR A 355 -11.57 -29.45 -19.52
N ALA A 356 -10.44 -29.83 -20.11
CA ALA A 356 -10.29 -31.02 -20.95
C ALA A 356 -9.49 -32.16 -20.29
N GLY A 357 -9.20 -32.06 -18.99
CA GLY A 357 -8.59 -33.16 -18.24
C GLY A 357 -9.59 -34.30 -18.01
N ALA A 358 -9.14 -35.55 -18.13
CA ALA A 358 -9.98 -36.71 -17.85
C ALA A 358 -10.39 -36.74 -16.37
N ILE A 359 -11.66 -37.08 -16.11
CA ILE A 359 -12.20 -37.17 -14.74
C ILE A 359 -12.68 -38.60 -14.49
N THR A 360 -12.04 -39.27 -13.54
CA THR A 360 -12.50 -40.55 -12.99
C THR A 360 -13.12 -40.29 -11.63
N ASN A 361 -14.45 -40.35 -11.53
CA ASN A 361 -15.19 -40.14 -10.30
C ASN A 361 -15.76 -41.46 -9.76
N ASN A 362 -15.11 -42.01 -8.73
CA ASN A 362 -15.55 -43.21 -8.02
C ASN A 362 -16.08 -42.92 -6.60
N ALA A 363 -16.12 -41.64 -6.18
CA ALA A 363 -16.69 -41.21 -4.90
C ALA A 363 -17.59 -39.99 -5.09
N THR A 364 -17.29 -38.80 -4.54
CA THR A 364 -18.13 -37.60 -4.75
C THR A 364 -17.35 -36.48 -5.41
N LEU A 365 -17.87 -35.96 -6.52
CA LEU A 365 -17.47 -34.71 -7.15
C LEU A 365 -18.60 -33.69 -6.96
N GLU A 366 -18.36 -32.63 -6.19
CA GLU A 366 -19.36 -31.58 -5.94
C GLU A 366 -18.98 -30.27 -6.63
N PHE A 367 -19.85 -29.75 -7.48
CA PHE A 367 -19.81 -28.38 -7.99
C PHE A 367 -20.75 -27.49 -7.18
N ALA A 368 -20.23 -26.90 -6.11
CA ALA A 368 -20.89 -25.92 -5.25
C ALA A 368 -20.55 -24.46 -5.62
N THR A 369 -19.87 -24.25 -6.74
CA THR A 369 -19.37 -22.96 -7.21
C THR A 369 -20.46 -22.11 -7.86
N SER A 370 -20.31 -20.79 -7.73
CA SER A 370 -21.07 -19.77 -8.46
C SER A 370 -20.55 -19.54 -9.88
N ALA A 371 -19.31 -19.96 -10.17
CA ALA A 371 -18.73 -19.87 -11.50
C ALA A 371 -19.27 -20.96 -12.44
N SER A 372 -19.40 -20.64 -13.72
CA SER A 372 -19.77 -21.63 -14.74
C SER A 372 -18.52 -22.31 -15.30
N GLN A 373 -18.59 -23.62 -15.54
CA GLN A 373 -17.49 -24.42 -16.09
C GLN A 373 -17.99 -25.45 -17.10
N THR A 374 -17.23 -25.66 -18.17
CA THR A 374 -17.42 -26.74 -19.13
C THR A 374 -16.42 -27.86 -18.87
N LEU A 375 -16.93 -29.07 -18.72
CA LEU A 375 -16.15 -30.31 -18.74
C LEU A 375 -16.21 -30.88 -20.17
N ALA A 376 -15.10 -30.72 -20.88
CA ALA A 376 -14.96 -31.07 -22.29
C ALA A 376 -14.44 -32.50 -22.51
N SER A 377 -13.86 -33.13 -21.49
CA SER A 377 -13.36 -34.50 -21.54
C SER A 377 -14.38 -35.51 -21.01
N ALA A 378 -14.12 -36.78 -21.27
CA ALA A 378 -14.86 -37.89 -20.71
C ALA A 378 -14.89 -37.85 -19.17
N LEU A 379 -16.10 -37.94 -18.62
CA LEU A 379 -16.37 -38.27 -17.22
C LEU A 379 -16.62 -39.78 -17.15
N VAL A 380 -15.93 -40.49 -16.27
CA VAL A 380 -16.10 -41.95 -16.09
C VAL A 380 -16.15 -42.33 -14.62
N GLY A 381 -16.63 -43.53 -14.32
CA GLY A 381 -16.69 -44.07 -12.96
C GLY A 381 -18.11 -44.25 -12.41
N THR A 382 -18.19 -44.65 -11.14
CA THR A 382 -19.44 -45.08 -10.47
C THR A 382 -19.89 -44.13 -9.35
N GLY A 383 -19.16 -43.04 -9.12
CA GLY A 383 -19.39 -42.09 -8.03
C GLY A 383 -20.62 -41.19 -8.23
N THR A 384 -20.80 -40.23 -7.32
CA THR A 384 -21.84 -39.19 -7.38
C THR A 384 -21.27 -37.89 -7.93
N LEU A 385 -21.94 -37.28 -8.90
CA LEU A 385 -21.73 -35.91 -9.35
C LEU A 385 -22.85 -35.05 -8.76
N LEU A 386 -22.50 -34.20 -7.81
CA LEU A 386 -23.43 -33.27 -7.17
C LEU A 386 -23.24 -31.86 -7.74
N LYS A 387 -24.32 -31.26 -8.23
CA LYS A 387 -24.36 -29.89 -8.69
C LYS A 387 -25.26 -29.06 -7.77
N SER A 388 -24.63 -28.33 -6.84
CA SER A 388 -25.29 -27.61 -5.74
C SER A 388 -25.12 -26.09 -5.78
N GLY A 389 -24.10 -25.59 -6.50
CA GLY A 389 -23.81 -24.14 -6.61
C GLY A 389 -24.69 -23.41 -7.61
N SER A 390 -24.66 -22.08 -7.63
CA SER A 390 -25.48 -21.28 -8.57
C SER A 390 -24.98 -21.26 -10.02
N GLY A 391 -23.72 -21.61 -10.28
CA GLY A 391 -23.13 -21.59 -11.62
C GLY A 391 -23.73 -22.62 -12.59
N THR A 392 -23.37 -22.56 -13.87
CA THR A 392 -23.72 -23.58 -14.87
C THR A 392 -22.58 -24.59 -15.02
N LEU A 393 -22.87 -25.88 -14.81
CA LEU A 393 -21.95 -26.97 -15.17
C LEU A 393 -22.34 -27.49 -16.55
N THR A 394 -21.44 -27.43 -17.52
CA THR A 394 -21.68 -27.93 -18.88
C THR A 394 -20.91 -29.23 -19.11
N LEU A 395 -21.61 -30.30 -19.49
CA LEU A 395 -21.01 -31.58 -19.85
C LEU A 395 -21.05 -31.72 -21.37
N THR A 396 -19.88 -31.70 -22.02
CA THR A 396 -19.75 -31.84 -23.49
C THR A 396 -18.94 -33.05 -23.92
N GLY A 397 -18.12 -33.60 -23.02
CA GLY A 397 -17.38 -34.84 -23.29
C GLY A 397 -18.25 -36.10 -23.33
N ASP A 398 -17.69 -37.19 -23.82
CA ASP A 398 -18.32 -38.52 -23.82
C ASP A 398 -18.24 -39.16 -22.43
N GLY A 399 -19.35 -39.13 -21.70
CA GLY A 399 -19.54 -39.76 -20.40
C GLY A 399 -20.26 -41.11 -20.46
N SER A 400 -20.24 -41.82 -21.59
CA SER A 400 -20.82 -43.17 -21.70
C SER A 400 -20.19 -44.19 -20.71
N GLY A 401 -18.99 -43.91 -20.21
CA GLY A 401 -18.33 -44.68 -19.14
C GLY A 401 -18.71 -44.25 -17.70
N TYR A 402 -19.59 -43.26 -17.52
CA TYR A 402 -20.07 -42.83 -16.20
C TYR A 402 -21.42 -43.46 -15.89
N THR A 403 -21.42 -44.39 -14.94
CA THR A 403 -22.61 -45.16 -14.52
C THR A 403 -23.07 -44.81 -13.09
N GLY A 404 -22.47 -43.77 -12.52
CA GLY A 404 -22.81 -43.25 -11.21
C GLY A 404 -24.15 -42.49 -11.18
N THR A 405 -24.32 -41.63 -10.17
CA THR A 405 -25.52 -40.78 -10.04
C THR A 405 -25.19 -39.32 -10.27
N ILE A 406 -26.10 -38.60 -10.95
CA ILE A 406 -26.00 -37.14 -11.11
C ILE A 406 -27.17 -36.50 -10.36
N SER A 407 -26.87 -35.60 -9.43
CA SER A 407 -27.88 -34.85 -8.68
C SER A 407 -27.68 -33.35 -8.87
N VAL A 408 -28.73 -32.66 -9.30
CA VAL A 408 -28.75 -31.20 -9.50
C VAL A 408 -29.66 -30.59 -8.45
N THR A 409 -29.07 -30.10 -7.37
CA THR A 409 -29.79 -29.48 -6.25
C THR A 409 -29.72 -27.95 -6.26
N GLY A 410 -28.88 -27.37 -7.11
CA GLY A 410 -28.76 -25.92 -7.27
C GLY A 410 -28.14 -25.51 -8.61
N GLY A 411 -28.48 -24.30 -9.04
CA GLY A 411 -28.06 -23.74 -10.32
C GLY A 411 -28.45 -24.63 -11.50
N ARG A 412 -27.56 -24.76 -12.48
CA ARG A 412 -27.87 -25.42 -13.75
C ARG A 412 -26.86 -26.48 -14.18
N LEU A 413 -27.34 -27.58 -14.72
CA LEU A 413 -26.58 -28.58 -15.48
C LEU A 413 -26.96 -28.48 -16.95
N LEU A 414 -25.99 -28.25 -17.83
CA LEU A 414 -26.16 -28.24 -19.27
C LEU A 414 -25.57 -29.53 -19.86
N LEU A 415 -26.41 -30.44 -20.33
CA LEU A 415 -26.01 -31.72 -20.88
C LEU A 415 -25.97 -31.66 -22.42
N ASN A 416 -24.77 -31.58 -23.00
CA ASN A 416 -24.56 -31.54 -24.45
C ASN A 416 -23.73 -32.72 -24.99
N GLY A 417 -23.19 -33.57 -24.11
CA GLY A 417 -22.51 -34.82 -24.45
C GLY A 417 -23.34 -36.08 -24.14
N SER A 418 -22.69 -37.24 -24.19
CA SER A 418 -23.29 -38.55 -23.89
C SER A 418 -23.08 -38.95 -22.43
N LEU A 419 -24.03 -39.67 -21.83
CA LEU A 419 -23.97 -40.21 -20.46
C LEU A 419 -24.57 -41.61 -20.39
N ALA A 420 -24.07 -42.45 -19.48
CA ALA A 420 -24.74 -43.70 -19.09
C ALA A 420 -25.46 -43.61 -17.74
N ALA A 421 -25.34 -42.48 -17.03
CA ALA A 421 -25.90 -42.22 -15.71
C ALA A 421 -27.29 -41.57 -15.76
N GLY A 422 -28.12 -41.88 -14.77
CA GLY A 422 -29.39 -41.19 -14.53
C GLY A 422 -29.17 -39.80 -13.92
N VAL A 423 -30.06 -38.86 -14.24
CA VAL A 423 -30.02 -37.49 -13.74
C VAL A 423 -31.22 -37.25 -12.84
N THR A 424 -30.98 -36.83 -11.60
CA THR A 424 -32.02 -36.35 -10.68
C THR A 424 -31.89 -34.84 -10.51
N VAL A 425 -32.96 -34.11 -10.78
CA VAL A 425 -33.03 -32.67 -10.60
C VAL A 425 -33.92 -32.38 -9.40
N GLY A 426 -33.32 -31.88 -8.32
CA GLY A 426 -34.02 -31.47 -7.10
C GLY A 426 -34.79 -30.16 -7.29
N ALA A 427 -35.55 -29.78 -6.26
CA ALA A 427 -36.28 -28.50 -6.23
C ALA A 427 -35.31 -27.32 -6.45
N GLY A 428 -35.66 -26.41 -7.36
CA GLY A 428 -34.81 -25.25 -7.73
C GLY A 428 -33.64 -25.59 -8.66
N GLY A 429 -33.35 -26.88 -8.90
CA GLY A 429 -32.35 -27.30 -9.88
C GLY A 429 -32.86 -27.12 -11.31
N THR A 430 -31.94 -26.80 -12.23
CA THR A 430 -32.25 -26.66 -13.66
C THR A 430 -31.43 -27.64 -14.49
N LEU A 431 -32.09 -28.40 -15.36
CA LEU A 431 -31.44 -29.17 -16.41
C LEU A 431 -31.68 -28.48 -17.76
N GLY A 432 -30.64 -28.36 -18.57
CA GLY A 432 -30.74 -27.93 -19.95
C GLY A 432 -29.86 -28.75 -20.88
N GLY A 433 -29.83 -28.39 -22.15
CA GLY A 433 -29.00 -29.01 -23.18
C GLY A 433 -29.71 -29.05 -24.53
N ALA A 434 -28.94 -28.96 -25.61
CA ALA A 434 -29.46 -28.99 -26.97
C ALA A 434 -29.30 -30.35 -27.66
N THR A 435 -28.25 -31.09 -27.31
CA THR A 435 -27.82 -32.30 -28.04
C THR A 435 -27.46 -33.50 -27.15
N GLY A 436 -27.55 -33.34 -25.83
CA GLY A 436 -27.07 -34.37 -24.92
C GLY A 436 -27.96 -35.61 -24.87
N THR A 437 -27.35 -36.76 -24.60
CA THR A 437 -28.05 -38.05 -24.51
C THR A 437 -27.65 -38.80 -23.26
N SER A 438 -28.61 -39.38 -22.54
CA SER A 438 -28.37 -40.36 -21.49
C SER A 438 -29.08 -41.67 -21.82
N THR A 439 -28.38 -42.80 -21.61
CA THR A 439 -28.99 -44.14 -21.71
C THR A 439 -29.75 -44.54 -20.44
N SER A 440 -30.01 -43.61 -19.54
CA SER A 440 -30.69 -43.83 -18.26
C SER A 440 -31.79 -42.80 -18.04
N ASN A 441 -32.41 -42.82 -16.85
CA ASN A 441 -33.62 -42.06 -16.57
C ASN A 441 -33.33 -40.63 -16.07
N LEU A 442 -34.22 -39.70 -16.42
CA LEU A 442 -34.36 -38.39 -15.84
C LEU A 442 -35.47 -38.40 -14.78
N MET A 443 -35.15 -37.91 -13.59
CA MET A 443 -36.12 -37.70 -12.50
C MET A 443 -36.13 -36.21 -12.11
N MET A 444 -37.27 -35.55 -12.30
CA MET A 444 -37.45 -34.13 -11.98
C MET A 444 -38.36 -34.00 -10.76
N ALA A 445 -37.83 -33.49 -9.66
CA ALA A 445 -38.57 -33.22 -8.44
C ALA A 445 -39.51 -32.01 -8.60
N ALA A 446 -40.44 -31.82 -7.66
CA ALA A 446 -41.31 -30.66 -7.66
C ALA A 446 -40.48 -29.36 -7.58
N ASN A 447 -40.90 -28.33 -8.32
CA ASN A 447 -40.23 -27.05 -8.49
C ASN A 447 -38.83 -27.13 -9.14
N SER A 448 -38.53 -28.21 -9.87
CA SER A 448 -37.37 -28.26 -10.77
C SER A 448 -37.69 -27.62 -12.12
N THR A 449 -36.66 -27.26 -12.89
CA THR A 449 -36.82 -26.60 -14.19
C THR A 449 -36.09 -27.37 -15.30
N LEU A 450 -36.76 -27.52 -16.44
CA LEU A 450 -36.20 -27.97 -17.70
C LEU A 450 -36.04 -26.76 -18.63
N ALA A 451 -34.80 -26.44 -19.00
CA ALA A 451 -34.47 -25.29 -19.81
C ALA A 451 -34.18 -25.68 -21.26
N LEU A 452 -34.78 -24.94 -22.20
CA LEU A 452 -34.65 -25.10 -23.63
C LEU A 452 -33.51 -24.22 -24.15
N ASP A 453 -32.55 -24.85 -24.80
CA ASP A 453 -31.29 -24.24 -25.20
C ASP A 453 -31.07 -24.35 -26.70
N GLY A 454 -30.74 -23.23 -27.36
CA GLY A 454 -30.32 -23.24 -28.77
C GLY A 454 -31.03 -22.28 -29.73
N GLY A 455 -31.71 -21.22 -29.27
CA GLY A 455 -32.05 -20.05 -30.09
C GLY A 455 -32.74 -20.31 -31.45
N GLY A 456 -33.49 -21.41 -31.58
CA GLY A 456 -34.12 -21.84 -32.84
C GLY A 456 -33.94 -23.31 -33.21
N THR A 457 -33.15 -24.09 -32.48
CA THR A 457 -32.99 -25.54 -32.73
C THR A 457 -34.14 -26.37 -32.13
N THR A 458 -34.68 -27.31 -32.91
CA THR A 458 -35.71 -28.28 -32.50
C THR A 458 -35.10 -29.55 -31.91
N THR A 459 -33.98 -29.46 -31.18
CA THR A 459 -33.29 -30.63 -30.61
C THR A 459 -33.33 -30.56 -29.10
N ALA A 460 -33.66 -31.68 -28.46
CA ALA A 460 -33.73 -31.80 -27.01
C ALA A 460 -32.74 -32.82 -26.47
N THR A 461 -32.48 -32.72 -25.17
CA THR A 461 -31.81 -33.79 -24.45
C THR A 461 -32.65 -35.07 -24.49
N THR A 462 -31.98 -36.20 -24.68
CA THR A 462 -32.61 -37.53 -24.76
C THR A 462 -32.29 -38.33 -23.50
N PHE A 463 -33.29 -38.97 -22.91
CA PHE A 463 -33.17 -39.90 -21.77
C PHE A 463 -33.93 -41.20 -22.10
N ASP A 464 -33.63 -42.29 -21.41
CA ASP A 464 -34.38 -43.54 -21.61
C ASP A 464 -35.81 -43.45 -21.04
N GLY A 465 -35.95 -42.96 -19.81
CA GLY A 465 -37.23 -42.64 -19.19
C GLY A 465 -37.24 -41.27 -18.53
N VAL A 466 -38.40 -40.60 -18.50
CA VAL A 466 -38.57 -39.27 -17.90
C VAL A 466 -39.71 -39.31 -16.88
N THR A 467 -39.42 -38.91 -15.64
CA THR A 467 -40.38 -38.80 -14.54
C THR A 467 -40.45 -37.36 -14.03
N LEU A 468 -41.65 -36.79 -14.01
CA LEU A 468 -41.89 -35.39 -13.68
C LEU A 468 -42.84 -35.27 -12.49
N ALA A 469 -42.40 -34.61 -11.41
CA ALA A 469 -43.24 -34.32 -10.25
C ALA A 469 -44.02 -33.00 -10.41
N ASN A 470 -45.09 -32.82 -9.63
CA ASN A 470 -45.94 -31.62 -9.73
C ASN A 470 -45.47 -30.49 -8.79
N PRO A 471 -45.23 -29.26 -9.28
CA PRO A 471 -45.05 -28.86 -10.68
C PRO A 471 -43.59 -29.03 -11.15
N THR A 472 -43.37 -29.30 -12.44
CA THR A 472 -42.06 -29.18 -13.10
C THR A 472 -42.14 -28.07 -14.14
N TYR A 473 -41.19 -27.15 -14.15
CA TYR A 473 -41.24 -25.96 -15.00
C TYR A 473 -40.49 -26.16 -16.32
N VAL A 474 -40.96 -25.52 -17.40
CA VAL A 474 -40.27 -25.45 -18.69
C VAL A 474 -39.95 -24.00 -19.02
N GLU A 475 -38.70 -23.67 -19.36
CA GLU A 475 -38.28 -22.31 -19.69
C GLU A 475 -37.37 -22.25 -20.92
N PHE A 476 -37.16 -21.06 -21.49
CA PHE A 476 -36.10 -20.84 -22.47
C PHE A 476 -34.89 -20.15 -21.84
N SER A 477 -33.69 -20.52 -22.28
CA SER A 477 -32.47 -19.76 -21.97
C SER A 477 -32.29 -18.49 -22.79
N SER A 478 -33.10 -18.30 -23.84
CA SER A 478 -33.11 -17.13 -24.73
C SER A 478 -34.54 -16.78 -25.12
N SER A 479 -34.80 -15.58 -25.67
CA SER A 479 -36.16 -15.23 -26.07
C SER A 479 -36.67 -16.22 -27.12
N PRO A 480 -37.84 -16.85 -26.94
CA PRO A 480 -38.41 -17.72 -27.96
C PRO A 480 -38.72 -16.94 -29.23
N VAL A 481 -38.66 -17.65 -30.36
CA VAL A 481 -39.23 -17.18 -31.61
C VAL A 481 -40.71 -17.54 -31.59
N ASP A 482 -41.55 -16.53 -31.77
CA ASP A 482 -43.01 -16.69 -31.77
C ASP A 482 -43.44 -17.77 -32.77
N THR A 483 -44.47 -18.55 -32.42
CA THR A 483 -45.07 -19.64 -33.18
C THR A 483 -44.18 -20.85 -33.50
N THR A 484 -42.94 -20.86 -33.00
CA THR A 484 -42.01 -21.98 -33.22
C THR A 484 -42.30 -23.14 -32.26
N VAL A 485 -42.19 -24.38 -32.75
CA VAL A 485 -42.28 -25.60 -31.95
C VAL A 485 -40.88 -26.03 -31.53
N TYR A 486 -40.70 -26.25 -30.23
CA TYR A 486 -39.43 -26.66 -29.64
C TYR A 486 -39.55 -28.04 -29.00
N ASP A 487 -38.53 -28.87 -29.20
CA ASP A 487 -38.40 -30.12 -28.47
C ASP A 487 -37.96 -29.80 -27.03
N VAL A 488 -38.70 -30.30 -26.06
CA VAL A 488 -38.46 -30.07 -24.63
C VAL A 488 -37.58 -31.16 -24.04
N VAL A 489 -37.98 -32.42 -24.24
CA VAL A 489 -37.21 -33.61 -23.86
C VAL A 489 -37.65 -34.77 -24.76
N THR A 490 -36.70 -35.62 -25.14
CA THR A 490 -36.98 -36.89 -25.83
C THR A 490 -36.84 -38.04 -24.85
N TYR A 491 -37.75 -39.01 -24.90
CA TYR A 491 -37.71 -40.21 -24.05
C TYR A 491 -37.61 -41.51 -24.87
N GLY A 492 -36.96 -42.51 -24.31
CA GLY A 492 -36.73 -43.83 -24.90
C GLY A 492 -37.79 -44.85 -24.49
N THR A 493 -37.35 -46.08 -24.23
CA THR A 493 -38.24 -47.20 -23.89
C THR A 493 -38.72 -47.14 -22.43
N GLY A 494 -38.02 -46.39 -21.58
CA GLY A 494 -38.44 -46.06 -20.21
C GLY A 494 -39.70 -45.18 -20.12
N GLY A 495 -40.10 -44.52 -21.22
CA GLY A 495 -41.37 -43.77 -21.32
C GLY A 495 -41.41 -42.44 -20.56
N LEU A 496 -42.57 -41.77 -20.61
CA LEU A 496 -42.83 -40.48 -19.93
C LEU A 496 -43.92 -40.64 -18.86
N THR A 497 -43.64 -40.19 -17.65
CA THR A 497 -44.62 -40.10 -16.55
C THR A 497 -44.72 -38.67 -16.01
N GLY A 498 -45.95 -38.24 -15.68
CA GLY A 498 -46.19 -36.92 -15.11
C GLY A 498 -46.25 -35.76 -16.11
N PHE A 499 -46.57 -35.98 -17.39
CA PHE A 499 -46.70 -34.90 -18.39
C PHE A 499 -47.60 -33.73 -17.93
N VAL A 500 -48.72 -34.03 -17.28
CA VAL A 500 -49.67 -33.04 -16.75
C VAL A 500 -49.08 -32.13 -15.66
N ASN A 501 -47.92 -32.49 -15.12
CA ASN A 501 -47.22 -31.73 -14.09
C ASN A 501 -46.34 -30.62 -14.69
N LEU A 502 -46.17 -30.57 -16.02
CA LEU A 502 -45.38 -29.54 -16.67
C LEU A 502 -46.11 -28.20 -16.70
N VAL A 503 -45.38 -27.14 -16.37
CA VAL A 503 -45.85 -25.76 -16.40
C VAL A 503 -44.89 -24.92 -17.24
N PRO A 504 -45.30 -24.39 -18.42
CA PRO A 504 -44.45 -23.51 -19.20
C PRO A 504 -44.35 -22.14 -18.51
N LEU A 505 -43.13 -21.65 -18.31
CA LEU A 505 -42.83 -20.31 -17.79
C LEU A 505 -42.84 -19.23 -18.87
N VAL A 506 -43.26 -19.60 -20.07
CA VAL A 506 -43.29 -18.82 -21.30
C VAL A 506 -44.69 -18.97 -21.88
N ARG A 507 -45.12 -18.05 -22.74
CA ARG A 507 -46.39 -18.22 -23.44
C ARG A 507 -46.29 -19.38 -24.40
N GLY A 508 -47.29 -20.26 -24.37
CA GLY A 508 -47.33 -21.41 -25.27
C GLY A 508 -48.13 -22.57 -24.72
N THR A 509 -48.16 -23.64 -25.51
CA THR A 509 -48.85 -24.89 -25.18
C THR A 509 -47.88 -26.06 -25.26
N LEU A 510 -47.88 -26.90 -24.22
CA LEU A 510 -47.13 -28.15 -24.19
C LEU A 510 -47.96 -29.28 -24.80
N THR A 511 -47.31 -30.14 -25.60
CA THR A 511 -47.92 -31.33 -26.20
C THR A 511 -47.01 -32.54 -25.98
N ASN A 512 -47.59 -33.70 -25.66
CA ASN A 512 -46.87 -34.97 -25.65
C ASN A 512 -47.03 -35.66 -27.02
N ASP A 513 -46.00 -35.59 -27.85
CA ASP A 513 -45.93 -36.31 -29.12
C ASP A 513 -45.48 -37.76 -28.88
N THR A 514 -46.45 -38.62 -28.58
CA THR A 514 -46.22 -40.04 -28.31
C THR A 514 -45.80 -40.83 -29.55
N ALA A 515 -45.96 -40.29 -30.75
CA ALA A 515 -45.53 -40.97 -31.98
C ALA A 515 -44.01 -40.87 -32.16
N ASN A 516 -43.41 -39.76 -31.73
CA ASN A 516 -41.97 -39.51 -31.82
C ASN A 516 -41.25 -39.56 -30.46
N ASN A 517 -41.97 -39.90 -29.39
CA ASN A 517 -41.50 -39.92 -27.99
C ASN A 517 -40.89 -38.58 -27.53
N LYS A 518 -41.59 -37.48 -27.81
CA LYS A 518 -41.13 -36.11 -27.49
C LYS A 518 -42.16 -35.33 -26.71
N VAL A 519 -41.68 -34.51 -25.78
CA VAL A 519 -42.46 -33.38 -25.27
C VAL A 519 -42.16 -32.17 -26.13
N LEU A 520 -43.19 -31.51 -26.64
CA LEU A 520 -43.10 -30.33 -27.50
C LEU A 520 -43.64 -29.10 -26.78
N LEU A 521 -43.03 -27.94 -27.00
CA LEU A 521 -43.55 -26.63 -26.62
C LEU A 521 -43.79 -25.79 -27.87
N THR A 522 -45.04 -25.43 -28.14
CA THR A 522 -45.37 -24.42 -29.16
C THR A 522 -45.38 -23.05 -28.49
N ALA A 523 -44.38 -22.22 -28.77
CA ALA A 523 -44.26 -20.88 -28.18
C ALA A 523 -45.31 -19.93 -28.75
N GLY A 524 -45.87 -19.08 -27.89
CA GLY A 524 -46.77 -17.99 -28.27
C GLY A 524 -46.09 -16.62 -28.17
N ALA A 525 -46.69 -15.63 -28.82
CA ALA A 525 -46.17 -14.27 -28.91
C ALA A 525 -45.95 -13.65 -27.53
N PRO A 526 -44.78 -13.05 -27.25
CA PRO A 526 -44.56 -12.30 -26.01
C PRO A 526 -45.60 -11.18 -25.80
N GLY A 527 -45.97 -10.97 -24.54
CA GLY A 527 -46.88 -9.90 -24.12
C GLY A 527 -46.13 -8.68 -23.57
N VAL A 528 -46.87 -7.58 -23.40
CA VAL A 528 -46.38 -6.36 -22.73
C VAL A 528 -46.90 -6.35 -21.29
N ARG A 529 -46.04 -5.99 -20.34
CA ARG A 529 -46.30 -6.03 -18.90
C ARG A 529 -45.94 -4.72 -18.23
N THR A 530 -46.97 -3.99 -17.80
CA THR A 530 -46.84 -2.78 -16.97
C THR A 530 -47.01 -3.16 -15.50
N TRP A 531 -46.04 -2.76 -14.68
CA TRP A 531 -46.10 -2.94 -13.23
C TRP A 531 -47.32 -2.25 -12.62
N ASN A 532 -48.06 -2.97 -11.77
CA ASN A 532 -49.31 -2.53 -11.14
C ASN A 532 -49.31 -2.82 -9.63
N THR A 533 -50.45 -2.69 -8.96
CA THR A 533 -50.67 -3.01 -7.55
C THR A 533 -50.73 -4.53 -7.31
N GLY A 534 -50.02 -5.04 -6.30
CA GLY A 534 -50.12 -6.43 -5.88
C GLY A 534 -49.38 -6.71 -4.57
N ASN A 535 -48.40 -7.61 -4.59
CA ASN A 535 -47.61 -7.98 -3.41
C ASN A 535 -46.11 -7.60 -3.49
N GLY A 536 -45.73 -6.83 -4.51
CA GLY A 536 -44.35 -6.38 -4.70
C GLY A 536 -43.37 -7.39 -5.29
N THR A 537 -43.77 -8.61 -5.70
CA THR A 537 -42.83 -9.64 -6.18
C THR A 537 -42.83 -9.81 -7.71
N TRP A 538 -41.71 -9.58 -8.38
CA TRP A 538 -41.52 -9.99 -9.76
C TRP A 538 -40.92 -11.39 -9.81
N ASN A 539 -41.75 -12.38 -10.16
CA ASN A 539 -41.32 -13.76 -10.36
C ASN A 539 -41.73 -14.30 -11.73
N ARG A 540 -41.12 -15.43 -12.10
CA ARG A 540 -41.39 -16.15 -13.36
C ARG A 540 -42.46 -17.23 -13.27
N PHE A 541 -42.88 -17.62 -12.07
CA PHE A 541 -43.78 -18.76 -11.86
C PHE A 541 -45.25 -18.45 -12.12
N GLY A 542 -45.60 -17.19 -12.43
CA GLY A 542 -46.94 -16.79 -12.80
C GLY A 542 -47.98 -17.09 -11.71
N THR A 543 -47.58 -17.09 -10.44
CA THR A 543 -48.46 -17.34 -9.29
C THR A 543 -49.09 -16.06 -8.74
N LEU A 544 -48.55 -14.90 -9.10
CA LEU A 544 -48.90 -13.60 -8.52
C LEU A 544 -49.39 -12.63 -9.60
N LEU A 545 -50.41 -11.82 -9.25
CA LEU A 545 -51.08 -10.88 -10.16
C LEU A 545 -50.54 -9.45 -9.95
N ASN A 546 -49.30 -9.20 -10.37
CA ASN A 546 -48.59 -7.92 -10.16
C ASN A 546 -48.58 -7.01 -11.40
N TRP A 547 -49.19 -7.44 -12.50
CA TRP A 547 -49.13 -6.77 -13.80
C TRP A 547 -50.50 -6.27 -14.26
N ALA A 548 -50.56 -5.16 -14.98
CA ALA A 548 -51.84 -4.52 -15.34
C ALA A 548 -52.60 -5.26 -16.46
N GLU A 549 -51.90 -5.95 -17.37
CA GLU A 549 -52.45 -6.51 -18.60
C GLU A 549 -52.81 -7.99 -18.50
N GLY A 550 -53.84 -8.41 -19.25
CA GLY A 550 -54.17 -9.83 -19.48
C GLY A 550 -54.43 -10.62 -18.20
N ASP A 551 -53.83 -11.81 -18.09
CA ASP A 551 -53.85 -12.67 -16.90
C ASP A 551 -53.03 -12.14 -15.71
N GLN A 552 -52.49 -10.92 -15.82
CA GLN A 552 -51.72 -10.21 -14.80
C GLN A 552 -50.46 -10.94 -14.33
N LYS A 553 -49.94 -11.91 -15.10
CA LYS A 553 -48.74 -12.70 -14.79
C LYS A 553 -47.59 -12.34 -15.70
N TYR A 554 -46.38 -12.39 -15.20
CA TYR A 554 -45.20 -12.30 -16.07
C TYR A 554 -44.82 -13.69 -16.60
N TYR A 555 -44.62 -13.77 -17.91
CA TYR A 555 -44.00 -14.91 -18.57
C TYR A 555 -42.63 -14.48 -19.09
N GLN A 556 -41.66 -15.40 -19.05
CA GLN A 556 -40.34 -15.17 -19.61
C GLN A 556 -40.48 -14.78 -21.10
N GLY A 557 -39.73 -13.76 -21.51
CA GLY A 557 -39.85 -13.15 -22.84
C GLY A 557 -40.87 -12.01 -22.92
N ASP A 558 -41.75 -11.80 -21.93
CA ASP A 558 -42.63 -10.62 -21.93
C ASP A 558 -41.80 -9.32 -21.81
N THR A 559 -42.21 -8.26 -22.49
CA THR A 559 -41.62 -6.92 -22.33
C THR A 559 -42.12 -6.28 -21.05
N VAL A 560 -41.24 -5.63 -20.29
CA VAL A 560 -41.53 -5.13 -18.95
C VAL A 560 -41.36 -3.61 -18.84
N PHE A 561 -42.37 -2.96 -18.28
CA PHE A 561 -42.45 -1.51 -18.08
C PHE A 561 -42.84 -1.15 -16.64
N PHE A 562 -42.10 -0.22 -16.02
CA PHE A 562 -42.42 0.36 -14.72
C PHE A 562 -42.68 1.87 -14.88
N GLY A 563 -43.88 2.33 -14.52
CA GLY A 563 -44.24 3.75 -14.50
C GLY A 563 -44.77 4.20 -13.14
N ASP A 564 -45.44 5.35 -13.04
CA ASP A 564 -45.99 5.86 -11.77
C ASP A 564 -47.33 5.21 -11.34
N ARG A 565 -47.83 4.24 -12.11
CA ARG A 565 -49.09 3.52 -11.78
C ARG A 565 -48.92 2.40 -10.74
N GLY A 566 -47.70 1.92 -10.52
CA GLY A 566 -47.42 0.88 -9.53
C GLY A 566 -47.46 1.42 -8.11
N ALA A 567 -48.22 0.79 -7.21
CA ALA A 567 -48.24 1.16 -5.79
C ALA A 567 -47.05 0.58 -5.00
N ASP A 568 -46.59 -0.61 -5.39
CA ASP A 568 -45.44 -1.28 -4.77
C ASP A 568 -44.13 -0.78 -5.41
N VAL A 569 -43.42 0.09 -4.71
CA VAL A 569 -42.14 0.65 -5.18
C VAL A 569 -40.94 -0.21 -4.77
N THR A 570 -41.12 -1.16 -3.86
CA THR A 570 -40.13 -2.22 -3.60
C THR A 570 -40.50 -3.46 -4.39
N VAL A 571 -39.66 -3.81 -5.37
CA VAL A 571 -39.87 -4.93 -6.30
C VAL A 571 -38.90 -6.05 -5.93
N THR A 572 -39.43 -7.13 -5.36
CA THR A 572 -38.64 -8.32 -5.03
C THR A 572 -38.52 -9.21 -6.25
N LEU A 573 -37.32 -9.29 -6.83
CA LEU A 573 -36.98 -10.22 -7.91
C LEU A 573 -36.79 -11.63 -7.33
N GLU A 574 -37.44 -12.61 -7.94
CA GLU A 574 -37.29 -14.03 -7.58
C GLU A 574 -36.89 -14.87 -8.79
N GLY A 575 -35.78 -15.58 -8.65
CA GLY A 575 -35.22 -16.43 -9.70
C GLY A 575 -34.59 -15.63 -10.85
N SER A 576 -34.25 -16.34 -11.92
CA SER A 576 -33.67 -15.74 -13.12
C SER A 576 -34.78 -15.25 -14.06
N LEU A 577 -34.88 -13.93 -14.23
CA LEU A 577 -35.89 -13.27 -15.03
C LEU A 577 -35.27 -12.91 -16.39
N THR A 578 -35.88 -13.38 -17.48
CA THR A 578 -35.48 -13.07 -18.87
C THR A 578 -36.57 -12.25 -19.59
N PRO A 579 -36.73 -10.96 -19.25
CA PRO A 579 -37.67 -10.09 -19.96
C PRO A 579 -37.30 -10.07 -21.45
N GLY A 580 -38.30 -10.04 -22.31
CA GLY A 580 -38.06 -9.88 -23.74
C GLY A 580 -38.22 -8.45 -24.21
N GLY A 581 -38.23 -8.27 -25.53
CA GLY A 581 -37.97 -6.97 -26.14
C GLY A 581 -36.50 -6.56 -26.02
N SER A 582 -36.18 -5.34 -26.44
CA SER A 582 -34.81 -4.84 -26.38
C SER A 582 -34.42 -4.32 -25.00
N VAL A 583 -35.38 -3.89 -24.17
CA VAL A 583 -35.12 -3.14 -22.92
C VAL A 583 -36.22 -3.38 -21.88
N VAL A 584 -35.82 -3.46 -20.59
CA VAL A 584 -36.70 -3.22 -19.45
C VAL A 584 -36.75 -1.73 -19.17
N THR A 585 -37.92 -1.11 -19.29
CA THR A 585 -38.05 0.35 -19.16
C THR A 585 -38.61 0.73 -17.79
N VAL A 586 -37.89 1.58 -17.06
CA VAL A 586 -38.31 2.18 -15.80
C VAL A 586 -38.44 3.69 -16.02
N SER A 587 -39.68 4.14 -16.22
CA SER A 587 -40.05 5.51 -16.62
C SER A 587 -40.91 6.15 -15.54
N ASN A 588 -40.32 6.35 -14.37
CA ASN A 588 -40.95 6.87 -13.17
C ASN A 588 -40.62 8.35 -12.93
N THR A 589 -41.62 9.14 -12.54
CA THR A 589 -41.48 10.57 -12.24
C THR A 589 -41.53 10.82 -10.73
N ALA A 590 -42.47 10.18 -10.02
CA ALA A 590 -42.71 10.39 -8.59
C ALA A 590 -42.29 9.17 -7.75
N ASN A 591 -42.52 7.96 -8.25
CA ASN A 591 -42.16 6.74 -7.54
C ASN A 591 -40.64 6.56 -7.47
N ALA A 592 -40.13 5.91 -6.43
CA ALA A 592 -38.71 5.53 -6.31
C ALA A 592 -38.59 4.01 -6.21
N TYR A 593 -38.34 3.35 -7.35
CA TYR A 593 -38.31 1.90 -7.40
C TYR A 593 -37.03 1.34 -6.77
N THR A 594 -37.16 0.28 -5.98
CA THR A 594 -36.04 -0.51 -5.45
C THR A 594 -36.22 -1.97 -5.87
N PHE A 595 -35.33 -2.47 -6.72
CA PHE A 595 -35.27 -3.89 -7.04
C PHE A 595 -34.42 -4.58 -5.98
N THR A 596 -34.97 -5.61 -5.35
CA THR A 596 -34.34 -6.39 -4.28
C THR A 596 -34.63 -7.89 -4.41
N GLY A 597 -34.25 -8.71 -3.43
CA GLY A 597 -34.50 -10.17 -3.43
C GLY A 597 -33.31 -11.00 -3.90
N THR A 598 -33.55 -12.29 -4.13
CA THR A 598 -32.53 -13.26 -4.54
C THR A 598 -32.47 -13.47 -6.05
N GLY A 599 -33.41 -12.88 -6.79
CA GLY A 599 -33.49 -12.97 -8.25
C GLY A 599 -32.52 -12.04 -8.99
N THR A 600 -32.49 -12.21 -10.31
CA THR A 600 -31.61 -11.49 -11.24
C THR A 600 -32.33 -11.21 -12.56
N ILE A 601 -32.08 -10.05 -13.16
CA ILE A 601 -32.43 -9.78 -14.57
C ILE A 601 -31.28 -10.28 -15.44
N THR A 602 -31.59 -11.14 -16.40
CA THR A 602 -30.60 -11.76 -17.30
C THR A 602 -31.08 -11.80 -18.76
N GLY A 603 -30.24 -12.34 -19.65
CA GLY A 603 -30.50 -12.43 -21.09
C GLY A 603 -30.04 -11.20 -21.87
N GLY A 604 -30.44 -11.12 -23.14
CA GLY A 604 -30.01 -10.07 -24.08
C GLY A 604 -30.65 -8.70 -23.88
N VAL A 605 -31.52 -8.54 -22.88
CA VAL A 605 -32.29 -7.31 -22.63
C VAL A 605 -31.40 -6.19 -22.10
N GLY A 606 -31.69 -4.95 -22.46
CA GLY A 606 -31.12 -3.76 -21.84
C GLY A 606 -31.93 -3.27 -20.64
N LEU A 607 -31.45 -2.22 -20.00
CA LEU A 607 -32.17 -1.51 -18.93
C LEU A 607 -32.24 -0.03 -19.29
N GLU A 608 -33.43 0.57 -19.27
CA GLU A 608 -33.61 2.01 -19.45
C GLU A 608 -34.19 2.63 -18.19
N LYS A 609 -33.51 3.65 -17.68
CA LYS A 609 -34.00 4.53 -16.63
C LYS A 609 -34.32 5.91 -17.23
N ALA A 610 -35.60 6.26 -17.24
CA ALA A 610 -36.13 7.51 -17.78
C ALA A 610 -36.90 8.32 -16.72
N ASN A 611 -37.22 9.58 -17.00
CA ASN A 611 -37.93 10.52 -16.12
C ASN A 611 -37.24 10.80 -14.76
N ALA A 612 -37.77 11.75 -13.98
CA ALA A 612 -37.07 12.34 -12.84
C ALA A 612 -36.88 11.42 -11.62
N GLY A 613 -37.59 10.29 -11.53
CA GLY A 613 -37.58 9.40 -10.36
C GLY A 613 -36.27 8.62 -10.20
N THR A 614 -36.22 7.77 -9.17
CA THR A 614 -35.05 6.93 -8.84
C THR A 614 -35.33 5.45 -9.11
N LEU A 615 -34.34 4.72 -9.62
CA LEU A 615 -34.27 3.26 -9.61
C LEU A 615 -33.06 2.82 -8.79
N ILE A 616 -33.28 1.99 -7.79
CA ILE A 616 -32.22 1.36 -6.97
C ILE A 616 -32.15 -0.12 -7.35
N LEU A 617 -30.97 -0.60 -7.71
CA LEU A 617 -30.68 -2.00 -7.98
C LEU A 617 -29.91 -2.60 -6.81
N ALA A 618 -30.60 -3.31 -5.92
CA ALA A 618 -29.99 -4.05 -4.81
C ALA A 618 -29.79 -5.55 -5.13
N ASN A 619 -30.03 -5.96 -6.38
CA ASN A 619 -29.74 -7.31 -6.91
C ASN A 619 -28.48 -7.31 -7.79
N ASP A 620 -27.84 -8.46 -7.90
CA ASP A 620 -26.79 -8.68 -8.88
C ASP A 620 -27.41 -9.13 -10.22
N ASN A 621 -27.38 -8.26 -11.22
CA ASN A 621 -27.94 -8.49 -12.55
C ASN A 621 -26.87 -8.95 -13.55
N THR A 622 -27.28 -9.69 -14.57
CA THR A 622 -26.38 -10.35 -15.54
C THR A 622 -26.81 -10.20 -17.00
N TYR A 623 -27.76 -9.31 -17.29
CA TYR A 623 -28.19 -9.03 -18.66
C TYR A 623 -27.03 -8.50 -19.52
N SER A 624 -27.05 -8.73 -20.82
CA SER A 624 -25.97 -8.31 -21.73
C SER A 624 -26.30 -7.08 -22.58
N GLY A 625 -27.56 -6.65 -22.62
CA GLY A 625 -27.98 -5.43 -23.30
C GLY A 625 -27.46 -4.17 -22.62
N ALA A 626 -27.50 -3.05 -23.34
CA ALA A 626 -27.03 -1.76 -22.85
C ALA A 626 -27.90 -1.22 -21.70
N THR A 627 -27.28 -0.45 -20.80
CA THR A 627 -27.99 0.37 -19.81
C THR A 627 -28.07 1.80 -20.32
N THR A 628 -29.27 2.37 -20.41
CA THR A 628 -29.49 3.78 -20.80
C THR A 628 -30.11 4.53 -19.63
N ILE A 629 -29.55 5.69 -19.27
CA ILE A 629 -30.04 6.55 -18.19
C ILE A 629 -30.36 7.90 -18.83
N SER A 630 -31.60 8.06 -19.29
CA SER A 630 -32.08 9.27 -19.97
C SER A 630 -32.68 10.30 -19.01
N GLY A 631 -32.96 9.93 -17.75
CA GLY A 631 -33.47 10.84 -16.73
C GLY A 631 -33.40 10.29 -15.31
N GLY A 632 -33.36 11.20 -14.32
CA GLY A 632 -33.41 10.86 -12.90
C GLY A 632 -32.15 10.15 -12.40
N VAL A 633 -32.32 9.22 -11.45
CA VAL A 633 -31.20 8.53 -10.79
C VAL A 633 -31.29 7.02 -11.01
N LEU A 634 -30.20 6.42 -11.51
CA LEU A 634 -29.95 4.98 -11.40
C LEU A 634 -28.91 4.75 -10.30
N ARG A 635 -29.28 4.02 -9.24
CA ARG A 635 -28.39 3.67 -8.13
C ARG A 635 -28.09 2.18 -8.14
N VAL A 636 -26.81 1.83 -8.14
CA VAL A 636 -26.28 0.48 -8.02
C VAL A 636 -25.91 0.22 -6.56
N GLY A 637 -26.63 -0.70 -5.92
CA GLY A 637 -26.53 -1.00 -4.50
C GLY A 637 -27.34 -0.08 -3.59
N ASN A 638 -27.58 -0.53 -2.37
CA ASN A 638 -28.33 0.20 -1.33
C ASN A 638 -27.55 0.28 0.01
N GLY A 639 -26.22 0.21 -0.04
CA GLY A 639 -25.32 0.13 1.12
C GLY A 639 -24.91 -1.29 1.52
N GLY A 640 -25.53 -2.32 0.93
CA GLY A 640 -25.11 -3.72 1.07
C GLY A 640 -23.97 -4.12 0.12
N THR A 641 -23.75 -5.43 0.00
CA THR A 641 -22.77 -6.07 -0.89
C THR A 641 -23.40 -6.62 -2.18
N ASN A 642 -24.62 -6.20 -2.50
CA ASN A 642 -25.33 -6.59 -3.72
C ASN A 642 -25.69 -5.34 -4.53
N GLY A 643 -25.89 -5.54 -5.82
CA GLY A 643 -26.11 -4.47 -6.79
C GLY A 643 -25.07 -4.54 -7.91
N THR A 644 -25.45 -5.06 -9.06
CA THR A 644 -24.66 -4.93 -10.30
C THR A 644 -25.56 -4.53 -11.46
N LEU A 645 -24.95 -3.86 -12.44
CA LEU A 645 -25.50 -3.77 -13.78
C LEU A 645 -25.13 -5.05 -14.56
N GLY A 646 -25.73 -5.20 -15.74
CA GLY A 646 -25.34 -6.20 -16.73
C GLY A 646 -23.95 -5.95 -17.33
N SER A 647 -23.57 -6.70 -18.37
CA SER A 647 -22.26 -6.58 -19.04
C SER A 647 -22.23 -5.55 -20.19
N GLY A 648 -23.39 -5.03 -20.61
CA GLY A 648 -23.50 -4.08 -21.72
C GLY A 648 -22.95 -2.67 -21.40
N ALA A 649 -22.77 -1.85 -22.43
CA ALA A 649 -22.34 -0.45 -22.26
C ALA A 649 -23.39 0.37 -21.49
N VAL A 650 -22.93 1.45 -20.82
CA VAL A 650 -23.78 2.38 -20.09
C VAL A 650 -23.79 3.74 -20.79
N ALA A 651 -24.95 4.17 -21.28
CA ALA A 651 -25.20 5.54 -21.73
C ALA A 651 -25.83 6.32 -20.57
N ASN A 652 -25.05 7.18 -19.91
CA ASN A 652 -25.49 7.98 -18.77
C ASN A 652 -25.67 9.44 -19.18
N ASP A 653 -26.90 9.88 -19.37
CA ASP A 653 -27.26 11.28 -19.65
C ASP A 653 -27.96 11.96 -18.45
N ALA A 654 -28.03 11.29 -17.29
CA ALA A 654 -28.60 11.83 -16.06
C ALA A 654 -27.69 11.59 -14.83
N THR A 655 -28.03 10.71 -13.89
CA THR A 655 -27.20 10.42 -12.71
C THR A 655 -27.05 8.92 -12.47
N LEU A 656 -25.80 8.45 -12.39
CA LEU A 656 -25.43 7.10 -12.00
C LEU A 656 -24.75 7.11 -10.62
N VAL A 657 -25.32 6.39 -9.65
CA VAL A 657 -24.83 6.34 -8.26
C VAL A 657 -24.35 4.93 -7.92
N PHE A 658 -23.20 4.82 -7.24
CA PHE A 658 -22.71 3.57 -6.68
C PHE A 658 -22.72 3.61 -5.15
N ASN A 659 -23.53 2.76 -4.53
CA ASN A 659 -23.67 2.64 -3.07
C ASN A 659 -23.51 1.18 -2.62
N ARG A 660 -22.26 0.68 -2.64
CA ARG A 660 -21.87 -0.66 -2.18
C ARG A 660 -20.87 -0.59 -1.02
N SER A 661 -21.00 -1.49 -0.04
CA SER A 661 -20.10 -1.56 1.13
C SER A 661 -18.89 -2.49 0.96
N ASP A 662 -18.85 -3.30 -0.09
CA ASP A 662 -17.71 -4.11 -0.48
C ASP A 662 -16.91 -3.46 -1.61
N ALA A 663 -15.67 -3.93 -1.81
CA ALA A 663 -14.86 -3.51 -2.94
C ALA A 663 -15.44 -4.08 -4.24
N ALA A 664 -15.69 -3.23 -5.23
CA ALA A 664 -16.34 -3.62 -6.48
C ALA A 664 -15.53 -3.13 -7.68
N SER A 665 -15.44 -3.96 -8.73
CA SER A 665 -14.91 -3.57 -10.04
C SER A 665 -16.06 -3.26 -10.98
N PHE A 666 -15.94 -2.19 -11.75
CA PHE A 666 -16.92 -1.79 -12.75
C PHE A 666 -16.28 -1.79 -14.14
N PRO A 667 -16.51 -2.84 -14.94
CA PRO A 667 -15.86 -3.03 -16.23
C PRO A 667 -16.60 -2.39 -17.41
N ASN A 668 -17.83 -1.90 -17.20
CA ASN A 668 -18.65 -1.38 -18.29
C ASN A 668 -18.06 -0.08 -18.86
N VAL A 669 -18.15 0.05 -20.19
CA VAL A 669 -17.89 1.32 -20.89
C VAL A 669 -19.01 2.30 -20.54
N VAL A 670 -18.67 3.51 -20.05
CA VAL A 670 -19.65 4.56 -19.79
C VAL A 670 -19.50 5.69 -20.82
N SER A 671 -20.63 6.19 -21.29
CA SER A 671 -20.79 7.29 -22.24
C SER A 671 -21.89 8.25 -21.78
N GLY A 672 -22.16 9.33 -22.52
CA GLY A 672 -23.22 10.30 -22.22
C GLY A 672 -22.75 11.54 -21.46
N THR A 673 -23.68 12.44 -21.09
CA THR A 673 -23.43 13.75 -20.45
C THR A 673 -23.76 13.83 -18.95
N GLY A 674 -24.13 12.71 -18.33
CA GLY A 674 -24.61 12.64 -16.95
C GLY A 674 -23.52 12.65 -15.87
N THR A 675 -23.94 12.75 -14.61
CA THR A 675 -23.12 12.75 -13.40
C THR A 675 -22.85 11.32 -12.92
N LEU A 676 -21.65 11.09 -12.36
CA LEU A 676 -21.27 9.87 -11.65
C LEU A 676 -21.09 10.16 -10.16
N VAL A 677 -21.74 9.40 -9.28
CA VAL A 677 -21.66 9.58 -7.82
C VAL A 677 -21.20 8.29 -7.14
N LYS A 678 -20.24 8.40 -6.23
CA LYS A 678 -19.75 7.31 -5.40
C LYS A 678 -20.11 7.57 -3.93
N GLU A 679 -21.02 6.76 -3.38
CA GLU A 679 -21.57 6.88 -2.01
C GLU A 679 -21.21 5.71 -1.09
N GLY A 680 -20.83 4.56 -1.64
CA GLY A 680 -20.48 3.37 -0.84
C GLY A 680 -19.20 3.55 -0.01
N THR A 681 -19.02 2.84 1.10
CA THR A 681 -17.88 3.07 2.03
C THR A 681 -16.55 2.46 1.57
N ASN A 682 -16.55 1.54 0.60
CA ASN A 682 -15.36 0.79 0.17
C ASN A 682 -14.86 1.26 -1.21
N THR A 683 -13.96 0.50 -1.84
CA THR A 683 -13.35 0.86 -3.13
C THR A 683 -14.23 0.49 -4.31
N LEU A 684 -14.53 1.45 -5.18
CA LEU A 684 -15.03 1.21 -6.54
C LEU A 684 -13.87 1.40 -7.52
N THR A 685 -13.49 0.34 -8.23
CA THR A 685 -12.45 0.41 -9.27
C THR A 685 -13.11 0.49 -10.64
N LEU A 686 -12.91 1.60 -11.34
CA LEU A 686 -13.35 1.75 -12.73
C LEU A 686 -12.32 1.10 -13.66
N THR A 687 -12.70 -0.03 -14.26
CA THR A 687 -11.83 -0.79 -15.18
C THR A 687 -12.27 -0.71 -16.64
N GLY A 688 -13.51 -0.29 -16.90
CA GLY A 688 -14.01 -0.03 -18.26
C GLY A 688 -13.40 1.20 -18.92
N THR A 689 -13.37 1.22 -20.25
CA THR A 689 -12.96 2.40 -21.03
C THR A 689 -14.00 3.52 -20.86
N LEU A 690 -13.60 4.65 -20.28
CA LEU A 690 -14.42 5.86 -20.19
C LEU A 690 -14.10 6.86 -21.32
N GLY A 691 -13.42 6.41 -22.37
CA GLY A 691 -12.97 7.23 -23.51
C GLY A 691 -14.08 7.97 -24.28
N SER A 692 -15.35 7.64 -24.04
CA SER A 692 -16.52 8.36 -24.58
C SER A 692 -17.43 8.95 -23.50
N PHE A 693 -17.03 8.91 -22.22
CA PHE A 693 -17.71 9.61 -21.15
C PHE A 693 -17.39 11.11 -21.25
N ASN A 694 -18.18 11.81 -22.08
CA ASN A 694 -18.26 13.27 -22.13
C ASN A 694 -19.21 13.80 -21.03
N GLY A 695 -19.33 13.03 -19.93
CA GLY A 695 -20.25 13.21 -18.82
C GLY A 695 -20.01 14.49 -18.04
N GLY A 696 -21.03 14.87 -17.26
CA GLY A 696 -20.95 15.93 -16.26
C GLY A 696 -20.07 15.56 -15.07
N ASP A 697 -20.39 16.11 -13.91
CA ASP A 697 -19.51 16.03 -12.74
C ASP A 697 -19.32 14.61 -12.19
N VAL A 698 -18.19 14.39 -11.53
CA VAL A 698 -17.93 13.18 -10.74
C VAL A 698 -17.89 13.57 -9.28
N VAL A 699 -18.68 12.89 -8.44
CA VAL A 699 -18.80 13.21 -7.02
C VAL A 699 -18.44 11.99 -6.17
N VAL A 700 -17.45 12.12 -5.29
CA VAL A 700 -17.02 11.09 -4.35
C VAL A 700 -17.45 11.51 -2.95
N ASN A 701 -18.57 10.96 -2.47
CA ASN A 701 -19.13 11.24 -1.16
C ASN A 701 -18.55 10.36 -0.05
N ALA A 702 -18.21 9.10 -0.36
CA ALA A 702 -17.59 8.20 0.60
C ALA A 702 -16.75 7.09 -0.06
N GLY A 703 -15.87 6.48 0.75
CA GLY A 703 -15.00 5.39 0.33
C GLY A 703 -14.01 5.83 -0.73
N THR A 704 -13.47 4.87 -1.50
CA THR A 704 -12.50 5.16 -2.55
C THR A 704 -13.12 5.02 -3.93
N LEU A 705 -12.98 6.03 -4.78
CA LEU A 705 -13.11 5.89 -6.23
C LEU A 705 -11.71 5.71 -6.81
N GLN A 706 -11.42 4.52 -7.31
CA GLN A 706 -10.13 4.18 -7.87
C GLN A 706 -10.20 4.19 -9.41
N VAL A 707 -9.30 4.95 -10.04
CA VAL A 707 -9.27 5.15 -11.50
C VAL A 707 -7.92 4.69 -12.10
N GLY A 708 -8.02 3.88 -13.17
CA GLY A 708 -6.90 3.37 -13.97
C GLY A 708 -7.02 1.87 -14.27
N GLY A 709 -7.07 1.49 -15.56
CA GLY A 709 -7.18 0.09 -16.01
C GLY A 709 -5.84 -0.64 -16.15
N THR A 710 -5.88 -1.92 -16.50
CA THR A 710 -4.70 -2.77 -16.75
C THR A 710 -3.96 -2.36 -18.04
N GLU A 711 -2.68 -1.99 -17.90
CA GLU A 711 -1.54 -1.95 -18.85
C GLU A 711 -1.70 -1.36 -20.28
N THR A 712 -2.87 -1.32 -20.95
CA THR A 712 -2.96 -0.88 -22.35
C THR A 712 -4.11 0.08 -22.64
N SER A 713 -3.79 1.37 -22.54
CA SER A 713 -4.35 2.50 -23.29
C SER A 713 -5.65 3.18 -22.80
N MET A 714 -5.59 4.52 -22.86
CA MET A 714 -6.64 5.56 -22.81
C MET A 714 -6.93 6.21 -21.44
N PRO A 715 -7.11 7.56 -21.41
CA PRO A 715 -7.54 8.26 -20.20
C PRO A 715 -8.96 7.86 -19.78
N VAL A 716 -9.17 7.83 -18.47
CA VAL A 716 -10.46 7.54 -17.84
C VAL A 716 -11.40 8.75 -17.92
N PHE A 717 -10.89 9.95 -18.16
CA PHE A 717 -11.70 11.13 -18.42
C PHE A 717 -11.30 11.71 -19.77
N SER A 718 -12.20 11.62 -20.75
CA SER A 718 -12.08 12.29 -22.04
C SER A 718 -11.89 13.80 -21.81
N GLN A 719 -10.87 14.40 -22.46
CA GLN A 719 -10.53 15.83 -22.37
C GLN A 719 -11.43 16.75 -23.21
N LEU A 720 -12.48 16.24 -23.88
CA LEU A 720 -13.24 17.03 -24.85
C LEU A 720 -14.30 17.95 -24.24
N VAL A 721 -14.64 17.82 -22.94
CA VAL A 721 -15.65 18.64 -22.24
C VAL A 721 -15.15 19.01 -20.82
N PRO A 722 -15.27 20.27 -20.35
CA PRO A 722 -14.88 20.64 -18.98
C PRO A 722 -15.81 19.95 -17.97
N ARG A 723 -15.27 19.51 -16.84
CA ARG A 723 -16.04 18.87 -15.76
C ARG A 723 -15.41 19.16 -14.39
N THR A 724 -16.21 18.99 -13.34
CA THR A 724 -15.72 19.03 -11.95
C THR A 724 -15.66 17.62 -11.37
N VAL A 725 -14.55 17.31 -10.70
CA VAL A 725 -14.45 16.14 -9.83
C VAL A 725 -14.46 16.62 -8.39
N THR A 726 -15.55 16.39 -7.67
CA THR A 726 -15.72 16.77 -6.26
C THR A 726 -15.44 15.58 -5.36
N VAL A 727 -14.57 15.76 -4.36
CA VAL A 727 -14.25 14.75 -3.34
C VAL A 727 -14.64 15.29 -1.97
N ASN A 728 -15.77 14.84 -1.43
CA ASN A 728 -16.32 15.32 -0.16
C ASN A 728 -15.72 14.63 1.07
N THR A 729 -16.10 15.08 2.26
CA THR A 729 -15.67 14.52 3.55
C THR A 729 -15.99 13.03 3.61
N ASN A 730 -14.97 12.18 3.81
CA ASN A 730 -14.96 10.70 3.71
C ASN A 730 -14.79 10.08 2.32
N GLY A 731 -14.76 10.90 1.27
CA GLY A 731 -14.43 10.47 -0.08
C GLY A 731 -12.92 10.42 -0.30
N THR A 732 -12.46 9.45 -1.08
CA THR A 732 -11.10 9.41 -1.61
C THR A 732 -11.11 9.18 -3.12
N LEU A 733 -10.43 10.03 -3.87
CA LEU A 733 -10.08 9.77 -5.26
C LEU A 733 -8.68 9.16 -5.32
N GLU A 734 -8.54 7.96 -5.86
CA GLU A 734 -7.27 7.25 -5.97
C GLU A 734 -6.88 7.00 -7.43
N PHE A 735 -5.64 7.35 -7.77
CA PHE A 735 -5.02 7.04 -9.04
C PHE A 735 -4.11 5.82 -8.93
N ILE A 736 -4.36 4.80 -9.75
CA ILE A 736 -3.54 3.57 -9.82
C ILE A 736 -2.73 3.42 -11.11
N TYR A 737 -3.04 4.18 -12.17
CA TYR A 737 -2.29 4.17 -13.45
C TYR A 737 -2.19 5.59 -14.08
N ARG A 738 -1.36 5.74 -15.13
CA ARG A 738 -1.04 7.00 -15.83
C ARG A 738 -2.27 7.86 -16.18
N ASN A 739 -2.13 9.18 -16.09
CA ASN A 739 -2.90 10.19 -16.81
C ASN A 739 -4.40 9.88 -16.95
N ALA A 740 -5.09 9.61 -15.84
CA ALA A 740 -6.54 9.40 -15.83
C ALA A 740 -7.30 10.55 -16.52
N PHE A 741 -6.73 11.75 -16.56
CA PHE A 741 -7.29 12.95 -17.20
C PHE A 741 -6.72 13.29 -18.60
N GLY A 742 -5.91 12.43 -19.25
CA GLY A 742 -5.41 12.64 -20.63
C GLY A 742 -4.03 13.30 -20.79
N THR A 743 -3.60 13.54 -22.04
CA THR A 743 -2.34 14.20 -22.43
C THR A 743 -2.62 15.60 -23.02
N ILE A 744 -2.09 16.66 -22.40
CA ILE A 744 -2.19 18.09 -22.80
C ILE A 744 -1.62 18.30 -24.23
N PRO A 745 -2.27 19.05 -25.17
CA PRO A 745 -2.62 20.47 -25.01
C PRO A 745 -4.00 20.99 -25.52
N SER A 746 -4.36 22.16 -24.96
CA SER A 746 -5.43 23.13 -25.31
C SER A 746 -6.91 22.69 -25.20
N THR A 747 -7.43 22.74 -23.96
CA THR A 747 -8.85 22.80 -23.52
C THR A 747 -9.82 21.72 -24.01
N PRO A 748 -10.85 21.37 -23.23
CA PRO A 748 -11.22 21.88 -21.90
C PRO A 748 -10.62 21.14 -20.68
N THR A 749 -10.68 21.83 -19.52
CA THR A 749 -10.00 21.48 -18.26
C THR A 749 -10.92 20.69 -17.33
N THR A 750 -10.41 19.62 -16.73
CA THR A 750 -11.07 18.96 -15.59
C THR A 750 -10.58 19.61 -14.31
N THR A 751 -11.48 20.19 -13.51
CA THR A 751 -11.14 20.80 -12.22
C THR A 751 -11.39 19.79 -11.10
N VAL A 752 -10.43 19.66 -10.18
CA VAL A 752 -10.59 18.81 -8.99
C VAL A 752 -10.89 19.69 -7.78
N VAL A 753 -12.05 19.48 -7.17
CA VAL A 753 -12.49 20.15 -5.94
C VAL A 753 -12.43 19.12 -4.81
N VAL A 754 -11.54 19.31 -3.85
CA VAL A 754 -11.44 18.48 -2.66
C VAL A 754 -12.08 19.25 -1.50
N ASN A 755 -13.10 18.68 -0.87
CA ASN A 755 -13.92 19.31 0.16
C ASN A 755 -13.94 18.44 1.42
N GLY A 756 -12.86 18.48 2.20
CA GLY A 756 -12.62 17.61 3.36
C GLY A 756 -12.34 16.14 3.02
N GLY A 757 -12.24 15.80 1.73
CA GLY A 757 -11.84 14.49 1.24
C GLY A 757 -10.34 14.36 0.96
N THR A 758 -9.97 13.24 0.35
CA THR A 758 -8.58 12.91 0.02
C THR A 758 -8.37 12.64 -1.47
N VAL A 759 -7.27 13.13 -2.03
CA VAL A 759 -6.77 12.71 -3.34
C VAL A 759 -5.42 12.01 -3.14
N ARG A 760 -5.28 10.76 -3.58
CA ARG A 760 -4.05 9.97 -3.43
C ARG A 760 -3.63 9.21 -4.69
N SER A 761 -2.38 8.74 -4.74
CA SER A 761 -1.82 7.98 -5.87
C SER A 761 -1.01 6.77 -5.39
N SER A 762 -1.48 5.55 -5.64
CA SER A 762 -0.87 4.32 -5.10
C SER A 762 -0.03 3.51 -6.10
N SER A 763 0.11 3.95 -7.35
CA SER A 763 0.87 3.23 -8.39
C SER A 763 2.36 3.09 -8.07
N GLY A 764 2.96 1.95 -8.40
CA GLY A 764 4.39 1.64 -8.25
C GLY A 764 5.15 1.56 -9.59
N LEU A 765 4.55 2.00 -10.69
CA LEU A 765 5.11 1.88 -12.04
C LEU A 765 5.89 3.14 -12.41
N SER A 766 7.18 2.97 -12.72
CA SER A 766 8.12 4.06 -13.05
C SER A 766 7.63 4.93 -14.21
N GLY A 767 7.55 6.26 -14.02
CA GLY A 767 7.42 7.25 -15.10
C GLY A 767 6.05 7.94 -15.29
N ALA A 768 5.16 7.93 -14.29
CA ALA A 768 3.81 8.52 -14.39
C ALA A 768 3.63 9.78 -13.49
N VAL A 769 3.02 10.86 -14.02
CA VAL A 769 2.63 12.07 -13.28
C VAL A 769 1.12 12.23 -13.30
N THR A 770 0.48 12.47 -12.16
CA THR A 770 -0.91 12.93 -12.12
C THR A 770 -0.94 14.45 -12.16
N ILE A 771 -1.56 15.05 -13.18
CA ILE A 771 -1.69 16.50 -13.30
C ILE A 771 -3.00 16.95 -12.65
N LEU A 772 -2.92 17.91 -11.73
CA LEU A 772 -4.06 18.61 -11.14
C LEU A 772 -4.02 20.07 -11.62
N GLN A 773 -4.94 20.41 -12.52
CA GLN A 773 -5.08 21.76 -13.04
C GLN A 773 -6.12 22.54 -12.24
N ASP A 774 -5.72 23.74 -11.80
CA ASP A 774 -6.54 24.66 -11.00
C ASP A 774 -7.28 23.99 -9.83
N PRO A 775 -6.59 23.16 -9.00
CA PRO A 775 -7.27 22.42 -7.95
C PRO A 775 -7.81 23.34 -6.85
N THR A 776 -9.00 23.02 -6.32
CA THR A 776 -9.61 23.73 -5.20
C THR A 776 -9.61 22.83 -3.96
N LEU A 777 -9.05 23.31 -2.86
CA LEU A 777 -8.89 22.60 -1.59
C LEU A 777 -9.71 23.30 -0.49
N LEU A 778 -10.76 22.65 0.00
CA LEU A 778 -11.72 23.20 0.96
C LEU A 778 -11.84 22.30 2.19
N ASN A 779 -12.14 22.90 3.34
CA ASN A 779 -12.67 22.22 4.51
C ASN A 779 -11.87 20.99 4.97
N GLY A 780 -10.54 21.09 5.07
CA GLY A 780 -9.69 19.96 5.50
C GLY A 780 -9.26 19.03 4.37
N ALA A 781 -9.26 19.51 3.14
CA ALA A 781 -8.82 18.75 1.98
C ALA A 781 -7.38 18.24 2.13
N THR A 782 -7.16 16.98 1.74
CA THR A 782 -5.84 16.35 1.76
C THR A 782 -5.44 15.88 0.36
N VAL A 783 -4.26 16.29 -0.11
CA VAL A 783 -3.60 15.72 -1.30
C VAL A 783 -2.39 14.91 -0.83
N GLU A 784 -2.40 13.61 -1.04
CA GLU A 784 -1.40 12.69 -0.50
C GLU A 784 -0.52 12.09 -1.61
N ALA A 785 0.78 12.35 -1.55
CA ALA A 785 1.78 11.79 -2.45
C ALA A 785 2.45 10.55 -1.84
N THR A 786 2.00 9.36 -2.23
CA THR A 786 2.31 8.09 -1.55
C THR A 786 3.55 7.33 -2.06
N LYS A 787 4.15 7.66 -3.23
CA LYS A 787 5.38 6.99 -3.75
C LYS A 787 6.25 7.89 -4.63
N ASP A 788 7.59 7.74 -4.50
CA ASP A 788 8.63 8.48 -5.25
C ASP A 788 8.83 7.94 -6.67
N PHE A 789 8.91 8.84 -7.65
CA PHE A 789 9.42 8.56 -8.99
C PHE A 789 10.59 9.50 -9.27
N SER A 790 11.75 8.93 -9.59
CA SER A 790 13.04 9.63 -9.72
C SER A 790 13.11 10.71 -10.80
N VAL A 791 12.11 10.82 -11.70
CA VAL A 791 12.16 11.74 -12.85
C VAL A 791 10.97 12.71 -12.93
N PHE A 792 9.83 12.39 -12.31
CA PHE A 792 8.55 13.03 -12.69
C PHE A 792 7.64 13.47 -11.52
N GLY A 793 7.93 13.08 -10.27
CA GLY A 793 7.06 13.40 -9.13
C GLY A 793 5.69 12.70 -9.17
N THR A 794 5.00 12.66 -8.03
CA THR A 794 3.70 11.97 -7.88
C THR A 794 2.55 12.82 -8.42
N TYR A 795 2.57 14.12 -8.13
CA TYR A 795 1.63 15.11 -8.69
C TYR A 795 2.37 16.25 -9.38
N GLN A 796 1.70 16.82 -10.36
CA GLN A 796 2.03 18.13 -10.91
C GLN A 796 0.85 19.08 -10.72
N LEU A 797 1.07 20.14 -9.95
CA LEU A 797 0.10 21.21 -9.75
C LEU A 797 0.28 22.27 -10.84
N GLN A 798 -0.79 22.59 -11.56
CA GLN A 798 -0.79 23.58 -12.64
C GLN A 798 -1.84 24.66 -12.38
N GLY A 799 -1.54 25.89 -12.82
CA GLY A 799 -2.42 27.03 -12.62
C GLY A 799 -2.50 27.47 -11.17
N THR A 800 -3.72 27.74 -10.68
CA THR A 800 -3.98 28.27 -9.33
C THR A 800 -4.48 27.17 -8.40
N VAL A 801 -3.71 26.89 -7.35
CA VAL A 801 -4.17 26.11 -6.20
C VAL A 801 -4.99 27.02 -5.30
N THR A 802 -6.30 26.86 -5.30
CA THR A 802 -7.22 27.68 -4.48
C THR A 802 -7.48 26.96 -3.15
N VAL A 803 -7.29 27.64 -2.02
CA VAL A 803 -7.54 27.09 -0.67
C VAL A 803 -8.55 27.94 0.07
N GLY A 804 -9.56 27.28 0.68
CA GLY A 804 -10.62 27.96 1.42
C GLY A 804 -11.40 27.04 2.36
N GLY A 805 -12.60 27.49 2.76
CA GLY A 805 -13.46 26.78 3.71
C GLY A 805 -13.22 27.19 5.16
N THR A 806 -13.47 26.27 6.10
CA THR A 806 -13.40 26.53 7.55
C THR A 806 -12.35 25.71 8.30
N ILE A 807 -11.64 24.82 7.60
CA ILE A 807 -10.64 23.91 8.17
C ILE A 807 -9.40 23.92 7.28
N PRO A 808 -8.18 24.08 7.85
CA PRO A 808 -6.93 24.07 7.09
C PRO A 808 -6.74 22.82 6.23
N SER A 809 -6.20 23.01 5.02
CA SER A 809 -5.92 21.93 4.07
C SER A 809 -4.45 21.51 4.10
N ALA A 810 -4.15 20.33 3.55
CA ALA A 810 -2.79 19.80 3.55
C ALA A 810 -2.41 19.12 2.23
N ILE A 811 -1.14 19.27 1.87
CA ILE A 811 -0.48 18.48 0.82
C ILE A 811 0.63 17.69 1.50
N THR A 812 0.43 16.38 1.64
CA THR A 812 1.25 15.48 2.46
C THR A 812 2.02 14.46 1.62
N THR A 813 2.95 13.74 2.26
CA THR A 813 3.66 12.63 1.62
C THR A 813 3.70 11.40 2.52
N ALA A 814 3.66 10.23 1.88
CA ALA A 814 4.11 8.96 2.46
C ALA A 814 5.34 8.45 1.68
N GLY A 815 6.27 9.36 1.36
CA GLY A 815 7.46 9.09 0.56
C GLY A 815 7.39 9.49 -0.93
N GLY A 816 6.37 10.25 -1.37
CA GLY A 816 6.28 10.82 -2.72
C GLY A 816 6.74 12.28 -2.85
N LEU A 817 6.71 12.82 -4.08
CA LEU A 817 7.15 14.18 -4.43
C LEU A 817 6.04 14.97 -5.11
N VAL A 818 6.02 16.30 -4.96
CA VAL A 818 5.12 17.20 -5.68
C VAL A 818 5.94 18.07 -6.63
N THR A 819 5.46 18.26 -7.85
CA THR A 819 6.07 19.17 -8.82
C THR A 819 5.16 20.38 -9.05
N VAL A 820 5.78 21.54 -9.24
CA VAL A 820 5.12 22.80 -9.61
C VAL A 820 5.62 23.27 -10.96
N GLY A 821 4.76 23.98 -11.69
CA GLY A 821 5.03 24.53 -13.02
C GLY A 821 4.13 23.96 -14.12
N ASN A 822 4.04 24.68 -15.24
CA ASN A 822 3.22 24.30 -16.39
C ASN A 822 3.97 23.27 -17.25
N GLY A 823 3.34 22.12 -17.53
CA GLY A 823 4.00 20.96 -18.14
C GLY A 823 4.70 21.22 -19.48
N LEU A 824 5.67 20.34 -19.77
CA LEU A 824 6.46 20.07 -20.99
C LEU A 824 6.91 21.22 -21.93
N ASN A 825 6.16 22.31 -22.12
CA ASN A 825 6.39 23.29 -23.19
C ASN A 825 6.23 24.77 -22.78
N ASN A 826 5.92 25.13 -21.51
CA ASN A 826 5.67 26.54 -21.17
C ASN A 826 6.21 26.97 -19.79
N LEU A 827 6.92 28.11 -19.77
CA LEU A 827 7.42 28.77 -18.56
C LEU A 827 6.22 29.21 -17.69
N GLY A 828 6.00 28.58 -16.54
CA GLY A 828 4.83 28.87 -15.71
C GLY A 828 5.09 28.75 -14.22
N ILE A 829 4.66 29.75 -13.47
CA ILE A 829 4.64 29.79 -12.00
C ILE A 829 3.33 29.17 -11.51
N THR A 830 3.36 28.40 -10.43
CA THR A 830 2.14 27.92 -9.76
C THR A 830 1.73 28.93 -8.68
N THR A 831 0.48 29.39 -8.73
CA THR A 831 -0.09 30.31 -7.74
C THR A 831 -0.77 29.52 -6.64
N PHE A 832 -0.42 29.77 -5.39
CA PHE A 832 -1.13 29.29 -4.21
C PHE A 832 -1.95 30.45 -3.66
N ASP A 833 -3.24 30.44 -3.97
CA ASP A 833 -4.20 31.41 -3.44
C ASP A 833 -4.83 30.84 -2.17
N VAL A 834 -4.34 31.30 -1.02
CA VAL A 834 -4.68 30.74 0.29
C VAL A 834 -5.50 31.74 1.07
N ALA A 835 -6.79 31.48 1.23
CA ALA A 835 -7.64 32.26 2.13
C ALA A 835 -7.28 31.99 3.60
N ASP A 836 -7.52 32.99 4.45
CA ASP A 836 -7.47 32.80 5.91
C ASP A 836 -8.73 32.05 6.35
N VAL A 837 -8.58 30.74 6.60
CA VAL A 837 -9.67 29.85 7.02
C VAL A 837 -9.65 29.59 8.52
N SER A 838 -8.49 29.77 9.14
CA SER A 838 -8.27 29.56 10.56
C SER A 838 -8.64 30.78 11.41
N GLY A 839 -8.71 31.97 10.80
CA GLY A 839 -8.97 33.24 11.48
C GLY A 839 -7.90 33.60 12.51
N ASN A 840 -6.71 32.99 12.39
CA ASN A 840 -5.60 33.14 13.32
C ASN A 840 -4.25 32.93 12.59
N ALA A 841 -3.13 33.00 13.33
CA ALA A 841 -1.79 32.88 12.75
C ALA A 841 -1.37 31.44 12.36
N ALA A 842 -2.25 30.44 12.51
CA ALA A 842 -1.99 29.07 12.13
C ALA A 842 -1.95 28.91 10.60
N PRO A 843 -1.22 27.91 10.08
CA PRO A 843 -1.23 27.61 8.66
C PRO A 843 -2.61 27.18 8.16
N ASP A 844 -3.07 27.80 7.07
CA ASP A 844 -4.30 27.47 6.34
C ASP A 844 -4.06 26.42 5.24
N LEU A 845 -2.84 26.41 4.69
CA LEU A 845 -2.32 25.34 3.85
C LEU A 845 -0.95 24.90 4.37
N THR A 846 -0.79 23.62 4.69
CA THR A 846 0.52 23.03 4.97
C THR A 846 0.97 22.10 3.86
N ILE A 847 2.14 22.37 3.27
CA ILE A 847 2.79 21.50 2.30
C ILE A 847 3.99 20.82 2.98
N ALA A 848 3.80 19.53 3.29
CA ALA A 848 4.85 18.66 3.80
C ALA A 848 5.58 17.89 2.68
N ALA A 849 5.10 18.00 1.44
CA ALA A 849 5.76 17.44 0.28
C ALA A 849 6.93 18.28 -0.24
N VAL A 850 7.96 17.61 -0.75
CA VAL A 850 9.05 18.27 -1.46
C VAL A 850 8.51 18.80 -2.78
N ILE A 851 8.61 20.12 -2.98
CA ILE A 851 8.28 20.79 -4.24
C ILE A 851 9.50 20.80 -5.17
N ARG A 852 9.35 20.39 -6.43
CA ARG A 852 10.40 20.41 -7.47
C ARG A 852 9.92 21.02 -8.80
N ASN A 853 10.85 21.29 -9.71
CA ASN A 853 10.57 21.71 -11.08
C ASN A 853 9.81 20.64 -11.89
N SER A 854 8.98 21.05 -12.85
CA SER A 854 8.28 20.15 -13.78
C SER A 854 9.15 19.77 -15.00
N GLY A 855 9.53 18.49 -15.16
CA GLY A 855 10.05 17.92 -16.43
C GLY A 855 11.37 17.13 -16.36
N ASN A 856 11.65 16.35 -17.42
CA ASN A 856 12.92 15.65 -17.64
C ASN A 856 14.10 16.64 -17.56
N ASN A 857 15.09 16.38 -16.71
CA ASN A 857 16.40 17.05 -16.67
C ASN A 857 16.46 18.55 -16.26
N GLY A 858 15.48 19.10 -15.54
CA GLY A 858 15.66 20.43 -14.91
C GLY A 858 15.73 21.63 -15.87
N ALA A 859 15.30 21.47 -17.13
CA ALA A 859 15.31 22.54 -18.14
C ALA A 859 14.19 23.58 -17.95
N ASN A 860 13.10 23.24 -17.25
CA ASN A 860 11.99 24.15 -16.97
C ASN A 860 12.08 24.67 -15.54
N VAL A 861 12.20 25.98 -15.37
CA VAL A 861 12.34 26.65 -14.08
C VAL A 861 10.95 26.88 -13.49
N GLY A 862 10.51 26.02 -12.55
CA GLY A 862 9.23 26.17 -11.85
C GLY A 862 9.37 27.12 -10.65
N GLY A 863 8.44 28.06 -10.48
CA GLY A 863 8.41 29.03 -9.35
C GLY A 863 7.11 28.96 -8.54
N LEU A 864 7.05 29.73 -7.45
CA LEU A 864 5.92 29.79 -6.53
C LEU A 864 5.45 31.24 -6.35
N THR A 865 4.16 31.50 -6.50
CA THR A 865 3.53 32.76 -6.06
C THR A 865 2.52 32.47 -4.95
N LYS A 866 2.61 33.18 -3.83
CA LYS A 866 1.66 33.10 -2.72
C LYS A 866 0.74 34.33 -2.75
N THR A 867 -0.58 34.10 -2.87
CA THR A 867 -1.64 35.12 -2.77
C THR A 867 -2.66 34.72 -1.70
N GLY A 868 -3.62 35.61 -1.44
CA GLY A 868 -4.66 35.43 -0.44
C GLY A 868 -4.17 35.73 0.99
N ALA A 869 -5.08 36.16 1.86
CA ALA A 869 -4.74 36.66 3.20
C ALA A 869 -4.17 35.59 4.16
N GLY A 870 -4.38 34.30 3.87
CA GLY A 870 -4.00 33.20 4.75
C GLY A 870 -2.52 32.85 4.75
N THR A 871 -2.16 31.86 5.57
CA THR A 871 -0.80 31.37 5.78
C THR A 871 -0.53 30.08 5.01
N LEU A 872 0.45 30.12 4.09
CA LEU A 872 1.02 28.94 3.44
C LEU A 872 2.28 28.50 4.19
N ARG A 873 2.32 27.26 4.69
CA ARG A 873 3.48 26.68 5.39
C ARG A 873 4.19 25.62 4.55
N LEU A 874 5.50 25.78 4.36
CA LEU A 874 6.38 24.81 3.69
C LEU A 874 7.32 24.16 4.73
N THR A 875 7.30 22.83 4.85
CA THR A 875 8.15 22.12 5.84
C THR A 875 9.21 21.21 5.25
N ALA A 876 9.16 20.93 3.95
CA ALA A 876 10.09 20.03 3.28
C ALA A 876 11.34 20.75 2.72
N THR A 877 12.33 19.98 2.28
CA THR A 877 13.47 20.49 1.50
C THR A 877 13.08 20.64 0.04
N ASN A 878 12.67 21.84 -0.37
CA ASN A 878 12.20 22.11 -1.72
C ASN A 878 13.37 22.34 -2.68
N THR A 879 13.25 21.83 -3.92
CA THR A 879 14.34 21.86 -4.91
C THR A 879 13.95 22.54 -6.22
N TYR A 880 12.82 23.24 -6.27
CA TYR A 880 12.46 24.06 -7.43
C TYR A 880 13.42 25.26 -7.54
N THR A 881 13.64 25.75 -8.75
CA THR A 881 14.68 26.76 -9.03
C THR A 881 14.14 28.09 -9.52
N GLY A 882 12.83 28.23 -9.71
CA GLY A 882 12.18 29.50 -10.05
C GLY A 882 11.96 30.39 -8.85
N ALA A 883 11.64 31.66 -9.11
CA ALA A 883 11.40 32.65 -8.08
C ALA A 883 10.24 32.27 -7.15
N THR A 884 10.35 32.66 -5.89
CA THR A 884 9.29 32.59 -4.88
C THR A 884 8.83 34.02 -4.60
N THR A 885 7.60 34.37 -4.96
CA THR A 885 7.03 35.69 -4.71
C THR A 885 5.90 35.58 -3.68
N VAL A 886 6.02 36.31 -2.57
CA VAL A 886 4.95 36.48 -1.59
C VAL A 886 4.22 37.77 -1.91
N GLN A 887 3.05 37.65 -2.55
CA GLN A 887 2.27 38.79 -3.02
C GLN A 887 1.24 39.25 -1.97
N ASP A 888 0.68 38.33 -1.19
CA ASP A 888 -0.27 38.62 -0.11
C ASP A 888 -0.27 37.52 0.97
N GLY A 889 -0.75 37.87 2.17
CA GLY A 889 -0.80 37.01 3.34
C GLY A 889 0.60 36.60 3.83
N THR A 890 0.69 35.39 4.38
CA THR A 890 1.95 34.88 4.96
C THR A 890 2.47 33.66 4.22
N LEU A 891 3.76 33.67 3.83
CA LEU A 891 4.51 32.46 3.50
C LEU A 891 5.38 32.09 4.69
N ARG A 892 5.15 30.93 5.30
CA ARG A 892 5.96 30.39 6.40
C ARG A 892 6.88 29.28 5.91
N VAL A 893 8.19 29.51 5.95
CA VAL A 893 9.23 28.54 5.56
C VAL A 893 9.83 27.93 6.82
N ASP A 894 9.40 26.71 7.15
CA ASP A 894 10.01 25.88 8.21
C ASP A 894 10.91 24.76 7.62
N GLY A 895 10.88 24.58 6.29
CA GLY A 895 11.74 23.67 5.53
C GLY A 895 12.93 24.37 4.87
N VAL A 896 13.25 24.01 3.62
CA VAL A 896 14.34 24.62 2.84
C VAL A 896 13.85 25.12 1.48
N LEU A 897 14.30 26.29 1.05
CA LEU A 897 14.20 26.79 -0.33
C LEU A 897 15.58 26.77 -1.01
N ALA A 898 15.64 26.23 -2.23
CA ALA A 898 16.90 26.01 -2.95
C ALA A 898 17.62 27.31 -3.35
N ALA A 899 18.95 27.22 -3.55
CA ALA A 899 19.81 28.36 -3.82
C ALA A 899 19.46 29.16 -5.07
N ALA A 900 18.89 28.49 -6.07
CA ALA A 900 18.46 29.12 -7.32
C ALA A 900 17.12 29.86 -7.19
N SER A 901 16.34 29.64 -6.12
CA SER A 901 15.05 30.29 -5.91
C SER A 901 15.21 31.60 -5.15
N ALA A 902 15.23 32.73 -5.86
CA ALA A 902 15.15 34.05 -5.24
C ALA A 902 13.78 34.27 -4.58
N VAL A 903 13.75 34.89 -3.41
CA VAL A 903 12.54 35.17 -2.64
C VAL A 903 12.29 36.68 -2.57
N THR A 904 11.09 37.11 -2.98
CA THR A 904 10.63 38.50 -2.91
C THR A 904 9.35 38.59 -2.08
N VAL A 905 9.32 39.51 -1.13
CA VAL A 905 8.15 39.78 -0.27
C VAL A 905 7.61 41.16 -0.61
N ASN A 906 6.40 41.21 -1.18
CA ASN A 906 5.78 42.45 -1.65
C ASN A 906 5.11 43.24 -0.51
N THR A 907 4.66 44.45 -0.83
CA THR A 907 3.88 45.32 0.06
C THR A 907 2.69 44.59 0.68
N GLY A 908 2.57 44.62 2.01
CA GLY A 908 1.49 44.00 2.77
C GLY A 908 1.65 42.50 3.02
N ALA A 909 2.61 41.83 2.37
CA ALA A 909 2.88 40.42 2.56
C ALA A 909 3.92 40.16 3.66
N THR A 910 3.87 38.96 4.24
CA THR A 910 4.79 38.52 5.30
C THR A 910 5.51 37.23 4.91
N LEU A 911 6.83 37.20 5.10
CA LEU A 911 7.62 35.97 5.13
C LEU A 911 7.91 35.61 6.59
N ALA A 912 7.66 34.35 6.95
CA ALA A 912 7.88 33.85 8.30
C ALA A 912 8.55 32.48 8.33
N GLY A 913 8.83 31.97 9.55
CA GLY A 913 9.30 30.61 9.78
C GLY A 913 10.73 30.51 10.31
N THR A 914 11.19 29.27 10.49
CA THR A 914 12.49 28.94 11.11
C THR A 914 13.35 28.03 10.23
N GLY A 915 13.08 28.02 8.93
CA GLY A 915 13.74 27.16 7.94
C GLY A 915 15.03 27.75 7.38
N ALA A 916 15.36 27.34 6.16
CA ALA A 916 16.51 27.86 5.41
C ALA A 916 16.12 28.35 4.01
N ILE A 917 16.64 29.50 3.61
CA ILE A 917 16.47 30.11 2.30
C ILE A 917 17.86 30.26 1.68
N PHE A 918 18.16 29.46 0.68
CA PHE A 918 19.50 29.50 0.07
C PHE A 918 19.62 30.54 -1.06
N GLY A 919 18.50 31.01 -1.60
CA GLY A 919 18.47 32.08 -2.59
C GLY A 919 18.56 33.48 -1.97
N ALA A 920 18.65 34.51 -2.81
CA ALA A 920 18.59 35.90 -2.36
C ALA A 920 17.21 36.21 -1.78
N LEU A 921 17.16 36.88 -0.63
CA LEU A 921 15.94 37.31 0.04
C LEU A 921 15.82 38.84 -0.02
N THR A 922 14.75 39.33 -0.64
CA THR A 922 14.42 40.76 -0.71
C THR A 922 13.06 41.01 -0.06
N ILE A 923 13.05 41.90 0.93
CA ILE A 923 11.84 42.46 1.52
C ILE A 923 11.62 43.83 0.87
N GLU A 924 10.63 43.92 -0.01
CA GLU A 924 10.31 45.15 -0.74
C GLU A 924 9.67 46.19 0.20
N SER A 925 9.54 47.44 -0.29
CA SER A 925 8.85 48.50 0.44
C SER A 925 7.46 48.06 0.92
N GLY A 926 7.23 48.09 2.23
CA GLY A 926 6.00 47.68 2.89
C GLY A 926 5.81 46.17 3.05
N GLY A 927 6.76 45.33 2.64
CA GLY A 927 6.80 43.90 2.96
C GLY A 927 7.35 43.66 4.38
N THR A 928 7.05 42.49 4.95
CA THR A 928 7.47 42.12 6.32
C THR A 928 8.24 40.82 6.37
N LEU A 929 9.35 40.79 7.12
CA LEU A 929 9.99 39.56 7.60
C LEU A 929 9.64 39.37 9.09
N ALA A 930 9.16 38.20 9.49
CA ALA A 930 8.84 37.86 10.88
C ALA A 930 9.33 36.44 11.22
N VAL A 931 10.40 36.28 11.99
CA VAL A 931 10.99 34.96 12.26
C VAL A 931 10.10 34.17 13.23
N GLY A 932 9.85 32.88 12.91
CA GLY A 932 9.00 32.00 13.72
C GLY A 932 7.53 32.45 13.91
N PRO A 933 6.75 31.76 14.76
CA PRO A 933 5.59 32.32 15.48
C PRO A 933 5.96 32.68 16.94
N GLY A 934 7.25 32.92 17.20
CA GLY A 934 7.92 33.04 18.49
C GLY A 934 9.43 32.93 18.27
N ILE A 935 10.24 33.10 19.32
CA ILE A 935 11.72 33.09 19.24
C ILE A 935 12.24 31.94 18.36
N GLY A 936 12.80 32.29 17.21
CA GLY A 936 13.23 31.34 16.19
C GLY A 936 14.53 31.73 15.49
N THR A 937 15.00 30.85 14.62
CA THR A 937 16.17 31.12 13.77
C THR A 937 15.83 30.83 12.32
N LEU A 938 16.01 31.82 11.44
CA LEU A 938 15.91 31.67 9.99
C LEU A 938 17.31 31.68 9.38
N THR A 939 17.64 30.67 8.60
CA THR A 939 18.92 30.65 7.86
C THR A 939 18.72 31.25 6.47
N VAL A 940 19.51 32.24 6.09
CA VAL A 940 19.57 32.79 4.73
C VAL A 940 21.02 32.65 4.28
N THR A 941 21.36 32.02 3.16
CA THR A 941 22.79 31.83 2.80
C THR A 941 23.32 32.81 1.74
N ASN A 942 22.45 33.61 1.14
CA ASN A 942 22.79 34.55 0.08
C ASN A 942 22.62 36.00 0.58
N ALA A 943 22.34 36.96 -0.31
CA ALA A 943 22.05 38.34 0.06
C ALA A 943 20.68 38.46 0.77
N LEU A 944 20.66 39.23 1.87
CA LEU A 944 19.46 39.68 2.57
C LEU A 944 19.30 41.20 2.36
N THR A 945 18.18 41.63 1.77
CA THR A 945 17.94 43.05 1.48
C THR A 945 16.62 43.50 2.07
N PHE A 946 16.66 44.51 2.94
CA PHE A 946 15.50 45.31 3.32
C PHE A 946 15.51 46.60 2.51
N GLN A 947 14.42 46.93 1.84
CA GLN A 947 14.24 48.21 1.16
C GLN A 947 13.63 49.27 2.10
N ALA A 948 13.58 50.53 1.64
CA ALA A 948 12.89 51.61 2.34
C ALA A 948 11.43 51.21 2.67
N ASN A 949 11.00 51.47 3.90
CA ASN A 949 9.69 51.08 4.46
C ASN A 949 9.42 49.57 4.56
N ALA A 950 10.39 48.69 4.30
CA ALA A 950 10.27 47.28 4.66
C ALA A 950 10.23 47.13 6.18
N THR A 951 9.58 46.08 6.69
CA THR A 951 9.50 45.80 8.13
C THR A 951 10.27 44.53 8.47
N ASN A 952 11.14 44.59 9.47
CA ASN A 952 11.68 43.44 10.16
C ASN A 952 11.00 43.34 11.53
N ALA A 953 10.08 42.37 11.69
CA ALA A 953 9.43 42.09 12.96
C ALA A 953 10.22 41.00 13.70
N VAL A 954 10.64 41.32 14.93
CA VAL A 954 11.44 40.43 15.77
C VAL A 954 10.82 40.27 17.14
N ASP A 955 10.74 39.03 17.60
CA ASP A 955 10.45 38.70 18.99
C ASP A 955 11.74 38.71 19.81
N ILE A 956 11.67 39.30 21.00
CA ILE A 956 12.72 39.23 22.02
C ILE A 956 12.13 38.76 23.35
N ASN A 957 12.95 38.12 24.17
CA ASN A 957 12.57 37.71 25.51
C ASN A 957 13.56 38.29 26.52
N ALA A 958 13.14 39.34 27.23
CA ALA A 958 13.97 40.02 28.21
C ALA A 958 14.27 39.21 29.47
N ALA A 959 13.50 38.14 29.74
CA ALA A 959 13.77 37.24 30.85
C ALA A 959 14.89 36.24 30.53
N THR A 960 15.05 35.85 29.27
CA THR A 960 16.05 34.85 28.84
C THR A 960 17.18 35.42 27.98
N SER A 961 17.10 36.70 27.62
CA SER A 961 17.99 37.36 26.66
C SER A 961 18.06 36.65 25.30
N GLN A 962 16.98 35.99 24.90
CA GLN A 962 16.85 35.37 23.58
C GLN A 962 16.13 36.30 22.63
N ALA A 963 16.39 36.15 21.34
CA ALA A 963 15.75 36.91 20.28
C ALA A 963 15.62 36.04 19.03
N ASP A 964 14.72 36.46 18.15
CA ASP A 964 14.73 36.02 16.77
C ASP A 964 16.08 36.29 16.12
N LEU A 965 16.56 35.32 15.34
CA LEU A 965 17.86 35.36 14.70
C LEU A 965 17.76 35.04 13.20
N VAL A 966 18.27 35.93 12.35
CA VAL A 966 18.58 35.61 10.95
C VAL A 966 20.07 35.30 10.83
N THR A 967 20.42 34.16 10.24
CA THR A 967 21.81 33.67 10.22
C THR A 967 22.29 33.21 8.85
N GLY A 968 23.60 33.19 8.63
CA GLY A 968 24.26 32.53 7.49
C GLY A 968 24.38 33.35 6.20
N PHE A 969 23.86 34.58 6.18
CA PHE A 969 23.77 35.38 4.95
C PHE A 969 25.15 35.84 4.50
N ALA A 970 25.36 35.92 3.19
CA ALA A 970 26.62 36.36 2.60
C ALA A 970 26.81 37.88 2.73
N SER A 971 25.70 38.64 2.67
CA SER A 971 25.66 40.08 2.88
C SER A 971 24.25 40.50 3.33
N ALA A 972 24.16 41.58 4.10
CA ALA A 972 22.89 42.18 4.50
C ALA A 972 22.88 43.68 4.24
N THR A 973 21.74 44.20 3.75
CA THR A 973 21.46 45.63 3.65
C THR A 973 20.24 45.95 4.51
N PHE A 974 20.41 46.87 5.46
CA PHE A 974 19.38 47.29 6.40
C PHE A 974 18.84 48.67 6.01
N ASP A 975 17.52 48.74 5.84
CA ASP A 975 16.71 49.94 5.64
C ASP A 975 15.31 49.67 6.22
N GLY A 976 14.40 50.63 6.19
CA GLY A 976 13.02 50.45 6.66
C GLY A 976 12.89 50.46 8.19
N HIS A 977 12.04 49.60 8.74
CA HIS A 977 11.60 49.64 10.13
C HIS A 977 11.91 48.34 10.87
N LEU A 978 12.45 48.45 12.08
CA LEU A 978 12.55 47.32 13.01
C LEU A 978 11.37 47.36 13.98
N VAL A 979 10.57 46.31 14.04
CA VAL A 979 9.46 46.18 15.00
C VAL A 979 9.86 45.12 16.03
N VAL A 980 9.95 45.52 17.29
CA VAL A 980 10.43 44.70 18.40
C VAL A 980 9.27 44.36 19.31
N ASN A 981 8.97 43.07 19.43
CA ASN A 981 7.95 42.55 20.33
C ASN A 981 8.62 41.82 21.50
N ASN A 982 8.50 42.36 22.71
CA ASN A 982 9.03 41.70 23.90
C ASN A 982 8.00 40.70 24.45
N VAL A 983 8.24 39.40 24.24
CA VAL A 983 7.29 38.35 24.59
C VAL A 983 7.25 38.04 26.10
N ALA A 984 8.30 38.38 26.85
CA ALA A 984 8.36 38.17 28.30
C ALA A 984 9.49 38.96 28.99
N GLY A 985 9.30 39.31 30.26
CA GLY A 985 10.30 40.03 31.08
C GLY A 985 10.26 41.54 30.92
N VAL A 986 11.03 42.26 31.75
CA VAL A 986 11.15 43.72 31.71
C VAL A 986 12.49 44.11 31.10
N LEU A 987 12.47 45.03 30.14
CA LEU A 987 13.68 45.52 29.46
C LEU A 987 14.50 46.42 30.40
N ALA A 988 15.82 46.25 30.39
CA ALA A 988 16.75 47.01 31.22
C ALA A 988 18.00 47.42 30.43
N ALA A 989 18.61 48.55 30.80
CA ALA A 989 19.84 49.02 30.18
C ALA A 989 20.98 48.00 30.32
N GLY A 990 21.76 47.82 29.24
CA GLY A 990 22.84 46.85 29.15
C GLY A 990 22.45 45.49 28.56
N GLN A 991 21.16 45.24 28.29
CA GLN A 991 20.73 44.03 27.58
C GLN A 991 21.03 44.11 26.09
N ASN A 992 21.47 42.99 25.52
CA ASN A 992 21.84 42.85 24.11
C ASN A 992 21.12 41.64 23.50
N TYR A 993 20.61 41.82 22.28
CA TYR A 993 19.88 40.83 21.52
C TYR A 993 20.51 40.67 20.13
N GLN A 994 21.01 39.48 19.81
CA GLN A 994 21.59 39.19 18.51
C GLN A 994 20.47 38.92 17.51
N LEU A 995 20.20 39.86 16.61
CA LEU A 995 19.13 39.72 15.60
C LEU A 995 19.64 39.14 14.28
N PHE A 996 20.91 39.39 13.97
CA PHE A 996 21.57 38.94 12.73
C PHE A 996 22.94 38.35 13.04
N SER A 997 23.30 37.18 12.51
CA SER A 997 24.56 36.50 12.90
C SER A 997 25.86 37.22 12.48
N ALA A 998 25.77 38.22 11.61
CA ALA A 998 26.89 39.00 11.09
C ALA A 998 26.44 40.45 10.81
N GLY A 999 27.42 41.34 10.59
CA GLY A 999 27.15 42.71 10.17
C GLY A 999 26.63 42.86 8.74
N GLY A 1000 26.02 44.00 8.47
CA GLY A 1000 25.58 44.44 7.15
C GLY A 1000 25.92 45.91 6.89
N THR A 1001 25.32 46.48 5.86
CA THR A 1001 25.42 47.91 5.52
C THR A 1001 24.07 48.60 5.69
N GLY A 1002 24.08 49.92 5.90
CA GLY A 1002 22.85 50.69 6.17
C GLY A 1002 22.44 50.69 7.64
N SER A 1003 21.20 51.09 7.91
CA SER A 1003 20.57 51.12 9.24
C SER A 1003 19.06 51.14 9.08
N PHE A 1004 18.31 50.57 10.03
CA PHE A 1004 16.87 50.79 10.08
C PHE A 1004 16.58 52.29 10.32
N ALA A 1005 15.63 52.83 9.56
CA ALA A 1005 15.17 54.22 9.65
C ALA A 1005 14.39 54.49 10.94
N SER A 1006 13.74 53.47 11.52
CA SER A 1006 13.11 53.57 12.84
C SER A 1006 13.01 52.22 13.55
N ILE A 1007 12.83 52.27 14.86
CA ILE A 1007 12.56 51.11 15.73
C ILE A 1007 11.23 51.33 16.44
N THR A 1008 10.35 50.32 16.48
CA THR A 1008 9.04 50.35 17.14
C THR A 1008 8.97 49.27 18.21
N PRO A 1009 8.57 49.59 19.46
CA PRO A 1009 8.23 50.91 19.98
C PRO A 1009 9.45 51.86 19.96
N ALA A 1010 9.21 53.17 19.85
CA ALA A 1010 10.27 54.19 19.72
C ALA A 1010 11.30 54.16 20.86
N THR A 1011 10.87 53.75 22.06
CA THR A 1011 11.74 53.51 23.22
C THR A 1011 11.44 52.12 23.81
N PRO A 1012 12.44 51.36 24.29
CA PRO A 1012 12.26 50.09 24.99
C PRO A 1012 11.43 50.20 26.29
N GLY A 1013 11.40 51.39 26.89
CA GLY A 1013 10.71 51.69 28.13
C GLY A 1013 11.12 53.05 28.67
N PRO A 1014 10.53 53.53 29.78
CA PRO A 1014 10.89 54.81 30.38
C PRO A 1014 12.38 54.90 30.71
N GLY A 1015 13.05 55.94 30.21
CA GLY A 1015 14.49 56.17 30.46
C GLY A 1015 15.44 55.26 29.69
N LEU A 1016 14.94 54.50 28.70
CA LEU A 1016 15.73 53.59 27.87
C LEU A 1016 15.66 54.01 26.40
N ASN A 1017 16.71 53.71 25.64
CA ASN A 1017 16.80 53.92 24.20
C ASN A 1017 17.25 52.64 23.50
N TRP A 1018 16.76 52.41 22.27
CA TRP A 1018 17.28 51.37 21.39
C TRP A 1018 18.58 51.83 20.73
N SER A 1019 19.54 50.94 20.59
CA SER A 1019 20.74 51.13 19.78
C SER A 1019 20.96 49.88 18.94
N PHE A 1020 20.76 49.98 17.62
CA PHE A 1020 21.07 48.90 16.69
C PHE A 1020 22.43 49.14 16.06
N ASP A 1021 23.34 48.18 16.20
CA ASP A 1021 24.64 48.20 15.53
C ASP A 1021 24.59 47.34 14.27
N ALA A 1022 24.51 48.00 13.11
CA ALA A 1022 24.50 47.33 11.81
C ALA A 1022 25.78 46.53 11.53
N ALA A 1023 26.93 46.89 12.12
CA ALA A 1023 28.20 46.18 11.89
C ALA A 1023 28.28 44.85 12.65
N SER A 1024 27.51 44.68 13.72
CA SER A 1024 27.44 43.43 14.49
C SER A 1024 26.09 42.71 14.41
N GLY A 1025 25.03 43.39 13.94
CA GLY A 1025 23.68 42.85 13.90
C GLY A 1025 22.99 42.80 15.27
N VAL A 1026 23.51 43.53 16.26
CA VAL A 1026 23.06 43.51 17.66
C VAL A 1026 22.12 44.67 17.95
N LEU A 1027 20.99 44.37 18.61
CA LEU A 1027 20.12 45.36 19.23
C LEU A 1027 20.41 45.47 20.74
N SER A 1028 20.79 46.66 21.18
CA SER A 1028 21.10 46.96 22.58
C SER A 1028 20.05 47.87 23.21
N VAL A 1029 19.76 47.62 24.48
CA VAL A 1029 18.99 48.53 25.34
C VAL A 1029 19.98 49.42 26.08
N THR A 1030 19.92 50.73 25.83
CA THR A 1030 20.82 51.72 26.44
C THR A 1030 20.04 52.63 27.38
N GLY A 1031 20.71 53.24 28.37
CA GLY A 1031 20.08 54.27 29.20
C GLY A 1031 19.97 55.60 28.45
N SER A 1032 18.86 56.31 28.60
CA SER A 1032 18.73 57.67 28.06
C SER A 1032 19.41 58.68 29.00
N VAL A 1033 20.27 59.55 28.47
CA VAL A 1033 20.76 60.70 29.24
C VAL A 1033 19.66 61.76 29.26
N ALA A 1034 19.10 62.04 30.44
CA ALA A 1034 18.14 63.12 30.62
C ALA A 1034 18.77 64.45 30.19
N THR A 1035 18.16 65.16 29.24
CA THR A 1035 18.72 66.39 28.63
C THR A 1035 18.20 67.67 29.27
N TYR A 1036 17.25 67.56 30.20
CA TYR A 1036 16.75 68.69 30.98
C TYR A 1036 17.68 69.00 32.17
N PRO A 1037 17.83 70.29 32.56
CA PRO A 1037 18.62 70.69 33.72
C PRO A 1037 18.18 69.98 35.00
N THR A 1038 19.12 69.75 35.91
CA THR A 1038 18.87 69.15 37.22
C THR A 1038 19.59 69.90 38.32
N ASN A 1039 19.17 69.70 39.56
CA ASN A 1039 19.82 70.27 40.71
C ASN A 1039 21.04 69.43 41.10
N ILE A 1040 22.15 70.10 41.43
CA ILE A 1040 23.30 69.49 42.09
C ILE A 1040 23.03 69.55 43.60
N THR A 1041 23.07 68.40 44.28
CA THR A 1041 23.03 68.35 45.74
C THR A 1041 24.45 68.49 46.27
N ALA A 1042 24.65 69.39 47.22
CA ALA A 1042 25.96 69.71 47.78
C ALA A 1042 25.98 69.51 49.30
N THR A 1043 26.88 68.68 49.80
CA THR A 1043 27.07 68.41 51.23
C THR A 1043 28.54 68.54 51.62
N VAL A 1044 28.82 69.23 52.73
CA VAL A 1044 30.19 69.40 53.25
C VAL A 1044 30.43 68.42 54.39
N SER A 1045 31.46 67.60 54.28
CA SER A 1045 31.87 66.66 55.34
C SER A 1045 33.37 66.34 55.23
N GLY A 1046 34.06 66.26 56.38
CA GLY A 1046 35.45 65.79 56.44
C GLY A 1046 36.47 66.58 55.60
N GLY A 1047 36.25 67.88 55.36
CA GLY A 1047 37.11 68.72 54.53
C GLY A 1047 36.83 68.64 53.02
N ASN A 1048 35.78 67.93 52.60
CA ASN A 1048 35.37 67.81 51.21
C ASN A 1048 33.95 68.36 50.98
N LEU A 1049 33.73 68.93 49.80
CA LEU A 1049 32.43 69.23 49.22
C LEU A 1049 32.01 68.06 48.32
N GLN A 1050 31.06 67.26 48.80
CA GLN A 1050 30.47 66.18 48.02
C GLN A 1050 29.33 66.75 47.17
N LEU A 1051 29.42 66.54 45.86
CA LEU A 1051 28.42 66.93 44.87
C LEU A 1051 27.78 65.67 44.29
N THR A 1052 26.45 65.61 44.24
CA THR A 1052 25.72 64.51 43.60
C THR A 1052 24.60 65.03 42.70
N TRP A 1053 24.26 64.29 41.66
CA TRP A 1053 23.14 64.55 40.75
C TRP A 1053 22.44 63.24 40.37
N PRO A 1054 21.22 63.28 39.80
CA PRO A 1054 20.50 62.06 39.44
C PRO A 1054 21.28 61.16 38.49
N ALA A 1055 21.20 59.84 38.69
CA ALA A 1055 21.86 58.85 37.83
C ALA A 1055 21.38 58.89 36.36
N THR A 1056 20.18 59.43 36.12
CA THR A 1056 19.63 59.70 34.78
C THR A 1056 20.43 60.75 34.00
N HIS A 1057 21.32 61.49 34.66
CA HIS A 1057 22.19 62.51 34.09
C HIS A 1057 23.67 62.05 34.04
N LEU A 1058 23.94 60.74 34.14
CA LEU A 1058 25.25 60.16 33.79
C LEU A 1058 25.57 60.50 32.32
N GLY A 1059 26.73 61.08 32.06
CA GLY A 1059 27.10 61.68 30.77
C GLY A 1059 27.15 63.21 30.77
N TRP A 1060 26.61 63.88 31.79
CA TRP A 1060 26.80 65.31 32.01
C TRP A 1060 28.19 65.60 32.59
N GLN A 1061 28.82 66.71 32.19
CA GLN A 1061 30.17 67.09 32.64
C GLN A 1061 30.07 68.13 33.75
N LEU A 1062 30.73 67.87 34.89
CA LEU A 1062 30.94 68.87 35.93
C LEU A 1062 32.12 69.75 35.49
N GLN A 1063 31.94 71.07 35.51
CA GLN A 1063 32.98 72.04 35.22
C GLN A 1063 33.26 72.92 36.43
N VAL A 1064 34.51 73.37 36.57
CA VAL A 1064 35.02 74.16 37.68
C VAL A 1064 35.82 75.37 37.16
N GLN A 1065 35.76 76.49 37.87
CA GLN A 1065 36.64 77.64 37.70
C GLN A 1065 37.00 78.22 39.08
N THR A 1066 38.24 78.69 39.25
CA THR A 1066 38.80 79.16 40.53
C THR A 1066 39.07 80.66 40.53
N ASN A 1067 38.07 81.45 40.14
CA ASN A 1067 38.17 82.91 40.12
C ASN A 1067 37.97 83.48 41.53
N THR A 1068 38.56 84.64 41.81
CA THR A 1068 38.24 85.39 43.03
C THR A 1068 36.80 85.91 42.97
N LEU A 1069 36.18 86.18 44.11
CA LEU A 1069 34.83 86.75 44.19
C LEU A 1069 34.68 88.06 43.40
N ALA A 1070 35.75 88.84 43.26
CA ALA A 1070 35.76 90.09 42.49
C ALA A 1070 35.76 89.86 40.96
N VAL A 1071 36.35 88.77 40.48
CA VAL A 1071 36.37 88.39 39.05
C VAL A 1071 35.06 87.69 38.65
N GLY A 1072 34.42 86.96 39.58
CA GLY A 1072 33.15 86.29 39.35
C GLY A 1072 33.23 85.16 38.31
N ILE A 1073 32.10 84.87 37.66
CA ILE A 1073 31.98 83.83 36.61
C ILE A 1073 32.45 84.42 35.28
N ASN A 1074 33.39 83.75 34.60
CA ASN A 1074 33.78 84.10 33.23
C ASN A 1074 33.81 82.85 32.32
N THR A 1075 34.49 82.90 31.18
CA THR A 1075 34.52 81.81 30.19
C THR A 1075 35.58 80.73 30.45
N ASN A 1076 36.43 80.86 31.49
CA ASN A 1076 37.57 79.98 31.79
C ASN A 1076 37.20 78.65 32.51
N TRP A 1077 36.10 78.02 32.11
CA TRP A 1077 35.66 76.76 32.71
C TRP A 1077 36.60 75.61 32.38
N THR A 1078 36.89 74.76 33.36
CA THR A 1078 37.69 73.55 33.19
C THR A 1078 36.88 72.32 33.59
N ALA A 1079 37.01 71.23 32.85
CA ALA A 1079 36.30 69.99 33.16
C ALA A 1079 36.84 69.35 34.44
N TRP A 1080 35.93 68.92 35.33
CA TRP A 1080 36.29 68.07 36.45
C TRP A 1080 36.60 66.66 35.92
N PRO A 1081 37.81 66.11 36.17
CA PRO A 1081 38.22 64.83 35.61
C PRO A 1081 37.26 63.69 35.97
N GLY A 1082 36.87 62.89 34.97
CA GLY A 1082 36.00 61.71 35.14
C GLY A 1082 34.54 62.02 35.48
N SER A 1083 34.11 63.30 35.48
CA SER A 1083 32.76 63.68 35.88
C SER A 1083 31.66 63.17 34.95
N THR A 1084 31.96 62.87 33.68
CA THR A 1084 30.98 62.34 32.72
C THR A 1084 30.61 60.88 32.98
N THR A 1085 31.41 60.14 33.77
CA THR A 1085 31.21 58.70 34.04
C THR A 1085 30.72 58.42 35.46
N THR A 1086 30.45 59.45 36.25
CA THR A 1086 29.93 59.34 37.62
C THR A 1086 28.77 60.32 37.80
N ASN A 1087 27.92 60.08 38.80
CA ASN A 1087 26.90 61.03 39.23
C ASN A 1087 27.21 61.64 40.61
N ALA A 1088 28.43 61.41 41.10
CA ALA A 1088 28.92 61.90 42.37
C ALA A 1088 30.41 62.26 42.28
N VAL A 1089 30.79 63.39 42.85
CA VAL A 1089 32.17 63.88 42.89
C VAL A 1089 32.47 64.44 44.28
N ASN A 1090 33.64 64.10 44.83
CA ASN A 1090 34.16 64.71 46.06
C ASN A 1090 35.22 65.76 45.70
N VAL A 1091 34.95 67.02 46.02
CA VAL A 1091 35.83 68.17 45.78
C VAL A 1091 36.54 68.52 47.10
N PRO A 1092 37.87 68.41 47.20
CA PRO A 1092 38.60 68.86 48.39
C PRO A 1092 38.44 70.36 48.61
N ILE A 1093 38.13 70.79 49.83
CA ILE A 1093 38.03 72.21 50.18
C ILE A 1093 39.44 72.74 50.43
N ASN A 1094 39.95 73.55 49.49
CA ASN A 1094 41.25 74.18 49.59
C ASN A 1094 41.11 75.62 50.10
N ALA A 1095 41.59 75.89 51.33
CA ALA A 1095 41.58 77.22 51.92
C ALA A 1095 42.38 78.28 51.13
N ALA A 1096 43.29 77.86 50.24
CA ALA A 1096 44.03 78.77 49.35
C ALA A 1096 43.19 79.29 48.16
N ASN A 1097 42.04 78.67 47.88
CA ASN A 1097 41.11 79.07 46.80
C ASN A 1097 39.76 79.47 47.41
N PRO A 1098 39.61 80.73 47.88
CA PRO A 1098 38.44 81.16 48.65
C PRO A 1098 37.13 81.22 47.85
N ALA A 1099 37.18 81.08 46.52
CA ALA A 1099 36.01 80.98 45.67
C ALA A 1099 36.22 79.98 44.53
N VAL A 1100 35.29 79.05 44.40
CA VAL A 1100 35.25 78.02 43.36
C VAL A 1100 33.81 77.97 42.83
N PHE A 1101 33.64 78.14 41.53
CA PHE A 1101 32.34 78.04 40.89
C PHE A 1101 32.24 76.70 40.16
N LEU A 1102 31.10 76.04 40.29
CA LEU A 1102 30.82 74.72 39.74
C LEU A 1102 29.55 74.78 38.90
N ARG A 1103 29.54 74.10 37.76
CA ARG A 1103 28.33 73.91 36.95
C ARG A 1103 28.30 72.51 36.35
N LEU A 1104 27.10 71.96 36.17
CA LEU A 1104 26.89 70.72 35.45
C LEU A 1104 26.35 71.05 34.06
N VAL A 1105 26.97 70.54 33.00
CA VAL A 1105 26.64 70.88 31.60
C VAL A 1105 26.47 69.64 30.73
N TYR A 1106 25.54 69.72 29.77
CA TYR A 1106 25.33 68.72 28.74
C TYR A 1106 24.92 69.39 27.42
N PRO A 1107 25.42 68.93 26.26
CA PRO A 1107 26.48 67.91 26.12
C PRO A 1107 27.82 68.40 26.68
N PRO A 1108 28.76 67.51 27.06
CA PRO A 1108 30.09 67.87 27.54
C PRO A 1108 30.77 68.88 26.60
N GLN A 1109 31.34 69.94 27.15
CA GLN A 1109 32.04 70.96 26.36
C GLN A 1109 33.56 70.75 26.48
N PRO A 1110 34.32 71.00 25.40
CA PRO A 1110 35.77 70.84 25.38
C PRO A 1110 36.50 71.76 26.37
#